data_AF-A0A165MFB3-F1
#
_entry.id   AF-A0A165MFB3-F1
#
_cell.length_a   1.000
_cell.length_b   1.000
_cell.length_c   1.000
_cell.angle_alpha   90.00
_cell.angle_beta   90.00
_cell.angle_gamma   90.00
#
_symmetry.space_group_name_H-M   'P 1'
#
loop_
_entity.id
_entity.type
_entity.pdbx_description
1 polymer ?
#
loop_
_entity_poly.entity_id
_entity_poly.type
_entity_poly.pdbx_seq_one_letter_code
_entity_poly.pdbx_strand_id
1 'polypeptide(L)'
;MEPHIPAELKKYSDRIAAFARRPLDYPIWTVPTATRKSTTWHADNAARIQSMRIPDIAKASEFSQSRPDMLLYNLGNLEALDPSFGDRLADFTSGDDHLLLVNVSGAGKTRLVFETLARHWGAYFTCYSDVGTSPYGDADLMFAISKMETDDPLRRIWDLGPRARTSLTTLANNRRIARHQVSSVILARLLVFHVFYSAVQHIDTSPDDLKKKWLLLQLRPEVILDGCALFHRIWLSCYRLQPAVIDEQISLCMQLSGHVLEFVAVDEAQMAMQAHAQMFMSPDRHAFRPLLGELVSTFLARLPDQRLILSGTHLSTDFVDEACIATHTVRRFRSFHGLGVFNRGDAAASYIQHFLADTLEPAETKVVVGYLHGRHRFLNVFISYCLMLGANRWREILNTILRQTTGYRAPQYAHINEILLANVISNERLDACTFAPFLRRSLFATLLNGEKIILDSHKCVEGVALGIAVFASDGRSAKIYEHLVFLNLVRWLRESSMFTISALARRHLQSPTAELADSGLYYGVAAVFWDALQNREGSLRDLLRFHGTTPAWASSPASIVLPNFRTDSCAYSPPENAYHLLVQHAKTPAGVFAWFQRPIWPFLIPDPNFGADMLCLLSIGSLRLLVCFYTDHGSLASLRFKSHVVLPQPERFYEKDAESQMRLRKILSSFSPVQYPTKSGRRLQQAKYSVLRVVCFADLQDSSRDYNPPVAYFRSDLACQFSEDEIDFDVVVDYVEEHEE
;
A
#
# COMPACT_ATOMS: atom_id res chain seq x y z
N MET A 1 52.03 -0.40 -6.38
CA MET A 1 51.20 -0.02 -7.54
C MET A 1 50.29 1.10 -7.08
N GLU A 2 50.19 2.21 -7.81
CA GLU A 2 49.30 3.32 -7.44
C GLU A 2 47.97 3.21 -8.21
N PRO A 3 46.84 3.62 -7.62
CA PRO A 3 45.58 3.67 -8.32
C PRO A 3 45.64 4.62 -9.51
N HIS A 4 44.99 4.24 -10.61
CA HIS A 4 44.79 5.12 -11.75
C HIS A 4 43.74 6.18 -11.40
N ILE A 5 44.18 7.28 -10.78
CA ILE A 5 43.32 8.41 -10.42
C ILE A 5 43.02 9.24 -11.68
N PRO A 6 41.75 9.33 -12.14
CA PRO A 6 41.39 10.14 -13.29
C PRO A 6 41.73 11.61 -13.07
N ALA A 7 42.05 12.33 -14.16
CA ALA A 7 42.39 13.75 -14.08
C ALA A 7 41.25 14.57 -13.45
N GLU A 8 40.00 14.16 -13.67
CA GLU A 8 38.82 14.73 -13.02
C GLU A 8 38.90 14.61 -11.50
N LEU A 9 39.23 13.43 -10.96
CA LEU A 9 39.30 13.22 -9.51
C LEU A 9 40.42 14.03 -8.86
N LYS A 10 41.58 14.15 -9.53
CA LYS A 10 42.70 14.97 -9.05
C LYS A 10 42.30 16.43 -8.80
N LYS A 11 41.40 17.00 -9.62
CA LYS A 11 40.90 18.37 -9.45
C LYS A 11 40.06 18.56 -8.18
N TYR A 12 39.50 17.48 -7.64
CA TYR A 12 38.66 17.52 -6.44
C TYR A 12 39.34 16.96 -5.19
N SER A 13 40.53 16.36 -5.30
CA SER A 13 41.24 15.76 -4.16
C SER A 13 41.43 16.75 -3.00
N ASP A 14 41.84 17.98 -3.28
CA ASP A 14 42.03 19.01 -2.24
C ASP A 14 40.71 19.41 -1.58
N ARG A 15 39.61 19.44 -2.35
CA ARG A 15 38.27 19.77 -1.85
C ARG A 15 37.70 18.64 -1.00
N ILE A 16 37.92 17.40 -1.40
CA ILE A 16 37.58 16.20 -0.61
C ILE A 16 38.37 16.21 0.71
N ALA A 17 39.68 16.48 0.66
CA ALA A 17 40.52 16.57 1.85
C ALA A 17 40.12 17.74 2.76
N ALA A 18 39.77 18.90 2.19
CA ALA A 18 39.26 20.05 2.94
C ALA A 18 37.93 19.73 3.63
N PHE A 19 37.01 19.06 2.92
CA PHE A 19 35.75 18.58 3.49
C PHE A 19 35.96 17.57 4.63
N ALA A 20 36.89 16.63 4.45
CA ALA A 20 37.26 15.66 5.46
C ALA A 20 37.77 16.32 6.76
N ARG A 21 38.55 17.40 6.64
CA ARG A 21 39.16 18.12 7.79
C ARG A 21 38.23 19.10 8.48
N ARG A 22 37.34 19.78 7.74
CA ARG A 22 36.45 20.79 8.35
C ARG A 22 35.46 20.13 9.32
N PRO A 23 34.96 20.84 10.35
CA PRO A 23 33.84 20.36 11.16
C PRO A 23 32.67 19.94 10.28
N LEU A 24 31.88 18.97 10.73
CA LEU A 24 30.71 18.55 9.98
C LEU A 24 29.71 19.70 9.93
N ASP A 25 29.63 20.35 8.77
CA ASP A 25 28.73 21.46 8.50
C ASP A 25 28.09 21.28 7.13
N TYR A 26 26.78 21.47 7.09
CA TYR A 26 25.95 21.37 5.90
C TYR A 26 24.90 22.48 5.94
N PRO A 27 24.35 22.89 4.78
CA PRO A 27 23.33 23.92 4.73
C PRO A 27 22.19 23.60 5.69
N ILE A 28 21.93 24.53 6.61
CA ILE A 28 20.88 24.42 7.61
C ILE A 28 19.65 25.09 7.04
N TRP A 29 18.52 24.40 7.09
CA TRP A 29 17.23 24.95 6.76
C TRP A 29 16.90 26.09 7.72
N THR A 30 16.42 27.21 7.17
CA THR A 30 16.08 28.39 7.96
C THR A 30 14.57 28.56 8.00
N VAL A 31 14.06 28.89 9.18
CA VAL A 31 12.64 29.16 9.35
C VAL A 31 12.24 30.36 8.50
N PRO A 32 11.21 30.28 7.64
CA PRO A 32 10.79 31.40 6.81
C PRO A 32 10.39 32.62 7.67
N THR A 33 11.05 33.76 7.47
CA THR A 33 10.90 34.96 8.32
C THR A 33 9.65 35.80 8.02
N ALA A 34 8.98 35.59 6.89
CA ALA A 34 7.60 35.98 6.58
C ALA A 34 7.34 35.62 5.12
N THR A 35 6.29 34.83 4.83
CA THR A 35 5.77 34.77 3.46
C THR A 35 4.72 35.86 3.29
N ARG A 36 4.48 36.33 2.05
CA ARG A 36 3.47 37.37 1.74
C ARG A 36 2.04 37.05 2.26
N LYS A 37 1.77 35.85 2.78
CA LYS A 37 0.43 35.36 3.18
C LYS A 37 0.37 34.43 4.41
N SER A 38 1.47 34.13 5.13
CA SER A 38 1.41 33.23 6.30
C SER A 38 2.07 33.83 7.55
N THR A 39 1.45 33.54 8.69
CA THR A 39 1.84 33.98 10.04
C THR A 39 3.26 33.54 10.36
N THR A 40 4.09 34.50 10.76
CA THR A 40 5.44 34.26 11.27
C THR A 40 5.39 33.33 12.47
N TRP A 41 6.28 32.34 12.52
CA TRP A 41 6.55 31.58 13.73
C TRP A 41 6.79 32.53 14.90
N HIS A 42 6.27 32.20 16.10
CA HIS A 42 6.64 32.94 17.31
C HIS A 42 8.16 32.92 17.47
N ALA A 43 8.76 34.04 17.90
CA ALA A 43 10.22 34.21 17.92
C ALA A 43 10.92 33.06 18.68
N ASP A 44 10.35 32.66 19.81
CA ASP A 44 10.88 31.55 20.63
C ASP A 44 10.81 30.20 19.90
N ASN A 45 9.70 29.92 19.21
CA ASN A 45 9.56 28.69 18.42
C ASN A 45 10.49 28.68 17.21
N ALA A 46 10.66 29.82 16.54
CA ALA A 46 11.62 29.96 15.45
C ALA A 46 13.06 29.73 15.94
N ALA A 47 13.44 30.32 17.07
CA ALA A 47 14.76 30.13 17.67
C ALA A 47 14.99 28.68 18.08
N ARG A 48 13.99 28.02 18.68
CA ARG A 48 14.04 26.60 19.04
C ARG A 48 14.23 25.71 17.80
N ILE A 49 13.41 25.89 16.77
CA ILE A 49 13.52 25.10 15.52
C ILE A 49 14.87 25.35 14.85
N GLN A 50 15.35 26.61 14.83
CA GLN A 50 16.67 26.94 14.30
C GLN A 50 17.80 26.25 15.09
N SER A 51 17.66 26.11 16.41
CA SER A 51 18.61 25.42 17.29
C SER A 51 18.70 23.91 17.02
N MET A 52 17.66 23.32 16.42
CA MET A 52 17.70 21.91 16.01
C MET A 52 18.66 21.67 14.83
N ARG A 53 19.06 22.71 14.11
CA ARG A 53 19.95 22.63 12.95
C ARG A 53 19.47 21.63 11.89
N ILE A 54 18.18 21.67 11.55
CA ILE A 54 17.59 20.80 10.52
C ILE A 54 18.30 21.06 9.18
N PRO A 55 18.83 20.03 8.47
CA PRO A 55 19.44 20.22 7.16
C PRO A 55 18.46 20.78 6.13
N ASP A 56 18.96 21.53 5.16
CA ASP A 56 18.18 22.01 4.01
C ASP A 56 18.24 21.02 2.85
N ILE A 57 17.11 20.79 2.19
CA ILE A 57 17.10 20.18 0.86
C ILE A 57 17.46 21.27 -0.14
N ALA A 58 18.67 21.19 -0.70
CA ALA A 58 19.17 22.16 -1.67
C ALA A 58 18.12 22.40 -2.77
N LYS A 59 17.91 23.68 -3.10
CA LYS A 59 16.91 24.10 -4.07
C LYS A 59 17.14 23.42 -5.42
N ALA A 60 16.13 22.72 -5.92
CA ALA A 60 16.12 22.16 -7.28
C ALA A 60 16.18 23.26 -8.36
N SER A 61 15.66 24.45 -8.04
CA SER A 61 15.71 25.64 -8.88
C SER A 61 15.66 26.91 -8.02
N GLU A 62 16.08 28.05 -8.58
CA GLU A 62 15.97 29.36 -7.92
C GLU A 62 14.54 29.67 -7.44
N PHE A 63 13.53 29.08 -8.09
CA PHE A 63 12.10 29.25 -7.79
C PHE A 63 11.57 28.28 -6.73
N SER A 64 12.31 27.22 -6.39
CA SER A 64 11.90 26.28 -5.35
C SER A 64 12.19 26.85 -3.95
N GLN A 65 11.22 26.74 -3.05
CA GLN A 65 11.41 27.08 -1.64
C GLN A 65 12.34 26.04 -0.99
N SER A 66 13.21 26.53 -0.10
CA SER A 66 14.05 25.69 0.77
C SER A 66 13.14 24.81 1.66
N ARG A 67 13.53 23.55 1.86
CA ARG A 67 12.70 22.56 2.57
C ARG A 67 13.51 21.87 3.67
N PRO A 68 12.89 21.58 4.84
CA PRO A 68 13.58 20.83 5.88
C PRO A 68 13.84 19.39 5.42
N ASP A 69 15.07 18.94 5.57
CA ASP A 69 15.49 17.57 5.27
C ASP A 69 15.31 16.69 6.51
N MET A 70 14.11 16.13 6.60
CA MET A 70 13.78 15.19 7.68
C MET A 70 14.53 13.86 7.58
N LEU A 71 15.09 13.52 6.41
CA LEU A 71 15.80 12.26 6.21
C LEU A 71 17.24 12.32 6.73
N LEU A 72 17.88 13.48 6.67
CA LEU A 72 19.22 13.72 7.23
C LEU A 72 19.21 14.36 8.62
N TYR A 73 18.04 14.80 9.10
CA TYR A 73 17.92 15.35 10.45
C TYR A 73 18.39 14.36 11.52
N ASN A 74 19.34 14.78 12.36
CA ASN A 74 19.94 13.97 13.43
C ASN A 74 20.51 12.62 12.96
N LEU A 75 21.13 12.60 11.77
CA LEU A 75 21.73 11.40 11.18
C LEU A 75 22.78 10.74 12.09
N GLY A 76 22.62 9.43 12.29
CA GLY A 76 23.49 8.63 13.16
C GLY A 76 23.16 8.74 14.65
N ASN A 77 22.00 9.31 15.00
CA ASN A 77 21.50 9.45 16.37
C ASN A 77 19.96 9.41 16.40
N LEU A 78 19.36 8.56 15.55
CA LEU A 78 17.91 8.45 15.42
C LEU A 78 17.22 7.96 16.71
N GLU A 79 17.96 7.37 17.64
CA GLU A 79 17.51 6.95 18.96
C GLU A 79 16.90 8.11 19.78
N ALA A 80 17.32 9.35 19.49
CA ALA A 80 16.73 10.54 20.11
C ALA A 80 15.28 10.79 19.70
N LEU A 81 14.84 10.27 18.54
CA LEU A 81 13.46 10.38 18.04
C LEU A 81 12.69 9.06 18.16
N ASP A 82 13.40 7.94 18.10
CA ASP A 82 12.85 6.59 18.23
C ASP A 82 13.72 5.79 19.21
N PRO A 83 13.38 5.76 20.51
CA PRO A 83 14.17 5.06 21.52
C PRO A 83 14.38 3.57 21.23
N SER A 84 13.52 2.95 20.40
CA SER A 84 13.65 1.53 20.01
C SER A 84 14.56 1.31 18.80
N PHE A 85 15.10 2.38 18.21
CA PHE A 85 15.89 2.30 16.99
C PHE A 85 17.23 1.57 17.19
N GLY A 86 17.87 1.71 18.36
CA GLY A 86 19.14 1.06 18.64
C GLY A 86 19.06 -0.47 18.54
N ASP A 87 18.04 -1.07 19.17
CA ASP A 87 17.78 -2.52 19.10
C ASP A 87 17.48 -2.98 17.67
N ARG A 88 16.71 -2.16 16.93
CA ARG A 88 16.35 -2.42 15.54
C ARG A 88 17.57 -2.40 14.62
N LEU A 89 18.45 -1.42 14.80
CA LEU A 89 19.68 -1.31 14.03
C LEU A 89 20.61 -2.49 14.34
N ALA A 90 20.75 -2.84 15.62
CA ALA A 90 21.55 -3.98 16.06
C ALA A 90 21.06 -5.29 15.42
N ASP A 91 19.75 -5.56 15.43
CA ASP A 91 19.16 -6.70 14.72
C ASP A 91 19.44 -6.61 13.21
N PHE A 92 19.18 -5.46 12.57
CA PHE A 92 19.41 -5.28 11.14
C PHE A 92 20.85 -5.61 10.73
N THR A 93 21.83 -5.10 11.49
CA THR A 93 23.27 -5.32 11.23
C THR A 93 23.82 -6.62 11.80
N SER A 94 23.01 -7.44 12.47
CA SER A 94 23.49 -8.70 13.05
C SER A 94 23.87 -9.73 11.97
N GLY A 95 24.77 -10.64 12.35
CA GLY A 95 25.25 -11.74 11.51
C GLY A 95 26.11 -11.30 10.31
N ASP A 96 26.44 -12.26 9.45
CA ASP A 96 27.30 -12.06 8.28
C ASP A 96 26.54 -12.09 6.95
N ASP A 97 25.24 -12.37 6.99
CA ASP A 97 24.40 -12.43 5.79
C ASP A 97 24.28 -11.06 5.10
N HIS A 98 24.05 -11.11 3.79
CA HIS A 98 23.56 -9.98 3.02
C HIS A 98 22.13 -9.63 3.46
N LEU A 99 21.71 -8.40 3.21
CA LEU A 99 20.48 -7.86 3.76
C LEU A 99 19.52 -7.46 2.63
N LEU A 100 18.28 -7.96 2.71
CA LEU A 100 17.20 -7.59 1.80
C LEU A 100 16.17 -6.78 2.57
N LEU A 101 16.16 -5.46 2.35
CA LEU A 101 15.29 -4.51 3.02
C LEU A 101 14.05 -4.25 2.18
N VAL A 102 12.98 -5.02 2.40
CA VAL A 102 11.74 -4.93 1.61
C VAL A 102 10.58 -4.47 2.48
N ASN A 103 9.98 -3.34 2.13
CA ASN A 103 8.73 -2.88 2.71
C ASN A 103 8.11 -1.75 1.89
N VAL A 104 6.92 -1.32 2.29
CA VAL A 104 6.16 -0.29 1.59
C VAL A 104 6.95 1.01 1.45
N SER A 105 6.66 1.77 0.39
CA SER A 105 7.28 3.08 0.20
C SER A 105 6.92 4.01 1.36
N GLY A 106 7.93 4.65 1.95
CA GLY A 106 7.76 5.53 3.11
C GLY A 106 7.88 4.86 4.48
N ALA A 107 8.16 3.56 4.53
CA ALA A 107 8.37 2.82 5.79
C ALA A 107 9.73 3.05 6.47
N GLY A 108 10.58 3.95 5.97
CA GLY A 108 11.87 4.26 6.62
C GLY A 108 13.08 3.45 6.15
N LYS A 109 12.96 2.70 5.04
CA LYS A 109 14.07 1.90 4.46
C LYS A 109 15.35 2.72 4.23
N THR A 110 15.24 3.79 3.44
CA THR A 110 16.37 4.68 3.12
C THR A 110 16.97 5.30 4.39
N ARG A 111 16.14 5.65 5.38
CA ARG A 111 16.65 6.16 6.67
C ARG A 111 17.48 5.12 7.39
N LEU A 112 17.01 3.86 7.46
CA LEU A 112 17.78 2.77 8.08
C LEU A 112 19.10 2.52 7.35
N VAL A 113 19.12 2.57 6.02
CA VAL A 113 20.35 2.48 5.23
C VAL A 113 21.32 3.61 5.60
N PHE A 114 20.84 4.85 5.67
CA PHE A 114 21.67 6.00 6.02
C PHE A 114 22.21 5.90 7.45
N GLU A 115 21.37 5.51 8.39
CA GLU A 115 21.76 5.30 9.79
C GLU A 115 22.82 4.19 9.93
N THR A 116 22.72 3.14 9.11
CA THR A 116 23.74 2.08 9.05
C THR A 116 25.07 2.63 8.53
N LEU A 117 25.05 3.32 7.39
CA LEU A 117 26.25 3.88 6.76
C LEU A 117 26.83 5.11 7.51
N ALA A 118 26.07 5.70 8.42
CA ALA A 118 26.56 6.74 9.33
C ALA A 118 27.37 6.15 10.49
N ARG A 119 27.13 4.88 10.86
CA ARG A 119 27.82 4.18 11.96
C ARG A 119 28.85 3.15 11.47
N HIS A 120 28.78 2.75 10.21
CA HIS A 120 29.71 1.80 9.58
C HIS A 120 30.32 2.38 8.31
N TRP A 121 31.54 1.98 7.98
CA TRP A 121 32.13 2.34 6.69
C TRP A 121 31.41 1.60 5.57
N GLY A 122 30.84 2.33 4.61
CA GLY A 122 30.21 1.68 3.47
C GLY A 122 29.93 2.59 2.29
N ALA A 123 29.63 1.95 1.16
CA ALA A 123 29.34 2.62 -0.10
C ALA A 123 27.83 2.66 -0.35
N TYR A 124 27.31 3.83 -0.73
CA TYR A 124 25.91 4.03 -1.09
C TYR A 124 25.74 4.18 -2.59
N PHE A 125 24.83 3.40 -3.15
CA PHE A 125 24.38 3.47 -4.53
C PHE A 125 22.86 3.56 -4.54
N THR A 126 22.29 4.24 -5.53
CA THR A 126 20.85 4.27 -5.76
C THR A 126 20.53 3.97 -7.21
N CYS A 127 19.51 3.14 -7.43
CA CYS A 127 18.97 2.91 -8.77
C CYS A 127 17.98 4.00 -9.21
N TYR A 128 17.64 4.94 -8.31
CA TYR A 128 16.71 6.04 -8.57
C TYR A 128 17.16 7.32 -7.89
N SER A 129 17.18 8.43 -8.62
CA SER A 129 17.38 9.76 -8.05
C SER A 129 16.42 10.73 -8.72
N ASP A 130 15.69 11.48 -7.89
CA ASP A 130 14.81 12.56 -8.34
C ASP A 130 15.09 13.82 -7.53
N VAL A 131 15.47 14.89 -8.21
CA VAL A 131 15.85 16.16 -7.58
C VAL A 131 14.71 16.74 -6.73
N GLY A 132 13.45 16.47 -7.10
CA GLY A 132 12.29 17.01 -6.40
C GLY A 132 11.90 16.26 -5.11
N THR A 133 11.93 14.93 -5.14
CA THR A 133 11.37 14.10 -4.07
C THR A 133 12.38 13.19 -3.37
N SER A 134 13.49 12.84 -4.03
CA SER A 134 14.53 11.96 -3.50
C SER A 134 15.92 12.37 -4.03
N PRO A 135 16.45 13.54 -3.60
CA PRO A 135 17.70 14.11 -4.12
C PRO A 135 18.95 13.48 -3.49
N TYR A 136 18.89 12.21 -3.12
CA TYR A 136 19.95 11.54 -2.36
C TYR A 136 20.71 10.56 -3.24
N GLY A 137 22.03 10.66 -3.19
CA GLY A 137 22.93 9.86 -4.01
C GLY A 137 23.27 10.52 -5.33
N ASP A 138 24.45 10.22 -5.84
CA ASP A 138 24.80 10.50 -7.22
C ASP A 138 23.98 9.60 -8.16
N ALA A 139 23.63 10.11 -9.34
CA ALA A 139 22.82 9.43 -10.33
C ALA A 139 23.66 8.50 -11.24
N ASP A 140 24.94 8.28 -10.93
CA ASP A 140 25.88 7.46 -11.71
C ASP A 140 25.39 6.04 -12.01
N LEU A 141 24.85 5.31 -11.02
CA LEU A 141 24.29 3.97 -11.24
C LEU A 141 23.03 4.02 -12.11
N MET A 142 22.11 4.95 -11.83
CA MET A 142 20.90 5.15 -12.64
C MET A 142 21.27 5.46 -14.11
N PHE A 143 22.24 6.34 -14.34
CA PHE A 143 22.74 6.65 -15.68
C PHE A 143 23.49 5.47 -16.32
N ALA A 144 24.22 4.67 -15.54
CA ALA A 144 24.87 3.47 -16.06
C ALA A 144 23.84 2.43 -16.55
N ILE A 145 22.72 2.28 -15.83
CA ILE A 145 21.59 1.44 -16.23
C ILE A 145 20.92 1.96 -17.50
N SER A 146 20.65 3.28 -17.57
CA SER A 146 20.01 3.88 -18.74
C SER A 146 20.90 3.87 -19.99
N LYS A 147 22.22 3.99 -19.81
CA LYS A 147 23.20 3.94 -20.91
C LYS A 147 23.42 2.54 -21.48
N MET A 148 22.79 1.50 -20.94
CA MET A 148 22.82 0.19 -21.59
C MET A 148 21.99 0.17 -22.89
N GLU A 149 21.03 1.09 -23.05
CA GLU A 149 20.15 1.21 -24.23
C GLU A 149 20.74 2.08 -25.36
N THR A 150 22.03 2.42 -25.33
CA THR A 150 22.63 3.32 -26.34
C THR A 150 22.58 2.78 -27.76
N ASP A 151 22.64 3.68 -28.74
CA ASP A 151 22.71 3.33 -30.17
C ASP A 151 24.03 2.67 -30.61
N ASP A 152 25.07 2.64 -29.75
CA ASP A 152 26.33 1.97 -30.06
C ASP A 152 26.14 0.45 -30.12
N PRO A 153 26.24 -0.20 -31.29
CA PRO A 153 25.94 -1.63 -31.44
C PRO A 153 26.85 -2.54 -30.60
N LEU A 154 28.04 -2.08 -30.24
CA LEU A 154 29.01 -2.85 -29.44
C LEU A 154 28.72 -2.77 -27.94
N ARG A 155 27.89 -1.81 -27.53
CA ARG A 155 27.59 -1.49 -26.12
C ARG A 155 26.11 -1.51 -25.79
N ARG A 156 25.27 -1.71 -26.80
CA ARG A 156 23.83 -1.92 -26.66
C ARG A 156 23.54 -3.32 -26.11
N ILE A 157 22.70 -3.38 -25.09
CA ILE A 157 22.06 -4.63 -24.71
C ILE A 157 20.85 -4.90 -25.61
N TRP A 158 20.72 -6.15 -26.04
CA TRP A 158 19.71 -6.55 -27.01
C TRP A 158 18.60 -7.34 -26.31
N ASP A 159 17.36 -7.07 -26.70
CA ASP A 159 16.25 -7.94 -26.32
C ASP A 159 16.48 -9.32 -26.91
N LEU A 160 16.34 -10.36 -26.08
CA LEU A 160 16.45 -11.74 -26.51
C LEU A 160 15.21 -12.13 -27.33
N GLY A 161 14.04 -11.56 -27.06
CA GLY A 161 12.80 -11.93 -27.72
C GLY A 161 12.48 -13.44 -27.66
N PRO A 162 11.41 -13.90 -28.32
CA PRO A 162 10.94 -15.29 -28.17
C PRO A 162 11.89 -16.34 -28.77
N ARG A 163 12.60 -15.97 -29.85
CA ARG A 163 13.46 -16.89 -30.63
C ARG A 163 14.91 -16.93 -30.14
N ALA A 164 15.40 -15.97 -29.36
CA ALA A 164 16.79 -15.97 -28.89
C ALA A 164 17.02 -16.73 -27.58
N ARG A 165 16.07 -17.59 -27.14
CA ARG A 165 16.34 -18.62 -26.11
C ARG A 165 17.56 -19.49 -26.46
N THR A 166 17.98 -19.51 -27.74
CA THR A 166 19.18 -20.19 -28.25
C THR A 166 20.41 -19.28 -28.43
N SER A 167 20.28 -17.94 -28.36
CA SER A 167 21.39 -17.02 -28.65
C SER A 167 22.27 -16.78 -27.43
N LEU A 168 23.15 -17.74 -27.15
CA LEU A 168 24.10 -17.65 -26.04
C LEU A 168 25.07 -16.48 -26.17
N THR A 169 25.41 -16.11 -27.40
CA THR A 169 26.29 -14.98 -27.70
C THR A 169 25.65 -13.66 -27.30
N THR A 170 24.36 -13.46 -27.58
CA THR A 170 23.63 -12.24 -27.18
C THR A 170 23.52 -12.14 -25.66
N LEU A 171 23.13 -13.22 -24.98
CA LEU A 171 23.05 -13.24 -23.52
C LEU A 171 24.43 -12.96 -22.88
N ALA A 172 25.48 -13.62 -23.37
CA ALA A 172 26.85 -13.38 -22.88
C ALA A 172 27.30 -11.93 -23.12
N ASN A 173 26.94 -11.33 -24.26
CA ASN A 173 27.23 -9.93 -24.54
C ASN A 173 26.46 -8.99 -23.62
N ASN A 174 25.16 -9.22 -23.39
CA ASN A 174 24.35 -8.43 -22.46
C ASN A 174 24.93 -8.45 -21.04
N ARG A 175 25.28 -9.64 -20.55
CA ARG A 175 25.94 -9.83 -19.25
C ARG A 175 27.26 -9.07 -19.17
N ARG A 176 28.09 -9.16 -20.22
CA ARG A 176 29.37 -8.45 -20.31
C ARG A 176 29.18 -6.94 -20.22
N ILE A 177 28.23 -6.38 -20.96
CA ILE A 177 27.92 -4.94 -20.94
C ILE A 177 27.44 -4.51 -19.56
N ALA A 178 26.47 -5.23 -18.98
CA ALA A 178 25.94 -4.92 -17.65
C ALA A 178 27.03 -4.93 -16.58
N ARG A 179 27.86 -5.98 -16.55
CA ARG A 179 29.00 -6.11 -15.62
C ARG A 179 30.01 -4.99 -15.80
N HIS A 180 30.33 -4.62 -17.02
CA HIS A 180 31.27 -3.54 -17.32
C HIS A 180 30.76 -2.19 -16.78
N GLN A 181 29.49 -1.88 -17.05
CA GLN A 181 28.84 -0.65 -16.56
C GLN A 181 28.84 -0.58 -15.03
N VAL A 182 28.35 -1.65 -14.37
CA VAL A 182 28.26 -1.70 -12.90
C VAL A 182 29.64 -1.71 -12.24
N SER A 183 30.61 -2.46 -12.79
CA SER A 183 32.00 -2.47 -12.26
C SER A 183 32.66 -1.09 -12.40
N SER A 184 32.36 -0.35 -13.47
CA SER A 184 32.86 1.03 -13.64
C SER A 184 32.30 1.97 -12.57
N VAL A 185 31.03 1.81 -12.19
CA VAL A 185 30.39 2.58 -11.11
C VAL A 185 31.01 2.23 -9.75
N ILE A 186 31.22 0.94 -9.48
CA ILE A 186 31.90 0.47 -8.26
C ILE A 186 33.30 1.10 -8.18
N LEU A 187 34.09 1.01 -9.25
CA LEU A 187 35.43 1.59 -9.28
C LEU A 187 35.42 3.10 -9.04
N ALA A 188 34.50 3.84 -9.67
CA ALA A 188 34.38 5.27 -9.47
C ALA A 188 34.16 5.62 -7.99
N ARG A 189 33.30 4.86 -7.30
CA ARG A 189 33.03 5.02 -5.86
C ARG A 189 34.28 4.72 -5.01
N LEU A 190 34.99 3.64 -5.33
CA LEU A 190 36.20 3.22 -4.60
C LEU A 190 37.38 4.17 -4.80
N LEU A 191 37.54 4.75 -5.99
CA LEU A 191 38.60 5.75 -6.23
C LEU A 191 38.38 7.01 -5.39
N VAL A 192 37.15 7.51 -5.33
CA VAL A 192 36.81 8.65 -4.46
C VAL A 192 36.97 8.27 -3.00
N PHE A 193 36.56 7.06 -2.60
CA PHE A 193 36.75 6.55 -1.24
C PHE A 193 38.23 6.49 -0.87
N HIS A 194 39.10 5.99 -1.76
CA HIS A 194 40.54 5.92 -1.52
C HIS A 194 41.13 7.32 -1.27
N VAL A 195 40.74 8.33 -2.06
CA VAL A 195 41.17 9.72 -1.87
C VAL A 195 40.67 10.27 -0.54
N PHE A 196 39.40 10.06 -0.21
CA PHE A 196 38.81 10.48 1.06
C PHE A 196 39.51 9.80 2.25
N TYR A 197 39.65 8.48 2.21
CA TYR A 197 40.24 7.68 3.27
C TYR A 197 41.70 8.07 3.53
N SER A 198 42.50 8.24 2.47
CA SER A 198 43.88 8.70 2.59
C SER A 198 43.98 10.09 3.22
N ALA A 199 43.01 10.97 2.96
CA ALA A 199 42.99 12.30 3.56
C ALA A 199 42.68 12.29 5.07
N VAL A 200 41.99 11.27 5.58
CA VAL A 200 41.53 11.20 6.99
C VAL A 200 42.44 10.39 7.91
N GLN A 201 43.39 9.61 7.38
CA GLN A 201 44.29 8.75 8.17
C GLN A 201 45.10 9.48 9.25
N HIS A 202 45.27 10.80 9.11
CA HIS A 202 46.04 11.63 10.03
C HIS A 202 45.23 12.75 10.68
N ILE A 203 43.90 12.68 10.60
CA ILE A 203 43.01 13.68 11.20
C ILE A 203 42.57 13.18 12.57
N ASP A 204 42.70 14.05 13.58
CA ASP A 204 42.13 13.84 14.92
C ASP A 204 40.63 14.18 14.90
N THR A 205 39.81 13.27 14.36
CA THR A 205 38.34 13.39 14.32
C THR A 205 37.77 12.03 14.66
N SER A 206 36.62 12.01 15.35
CA SER A 206 35.97 10.75 15.72
C SER A 206 35.71 9.88 14.48
N PRO A 207 35.95 8.56 14.54
CA PRO A 207 35.67 7.68 13.42
C PRO A 207 34.22 7.77 12.92
N ASP A 208 33.28 8.02 13.82
CA ASP A 208 31.86 8.12 13.48
C ASP A 208 31.55 9.41 12.70
N ASP A 209 32.19 10.53 13.03
CA ASP A 209 32.07 11.75 12.21
C ASP A 209 32.69 11.57 10.83
N LEU A 210 33.78 10.81 10.72
CA LEU A 210 34.41 10.50 9.43
C LEU A 210 33.51 9.61 8.55
N LYS A 211 32.84 8.60 9.12
CA LYS A 211 31.84 7.78 8.43
C LYS A 211 30.65 8.61 7.98
N LYS A 212 30.12 9.49 8.85
CA LYS A 212 29.05 10.44 8.49
C LYS A 212 29.45 11.37 7.36
N LYS A 213 30.67 11.93 7.39
CA LYS A 213 31.20 12.75 6.29
C LYS A 213 31.29 11.96 5.00
N TRP A 214 31.81 10.74 5.04
CA TRP A 214 31.87 9.86 3.87
C TRP A 214 30.49 9.57 3.30
N LEU A 215 29.51 9.24 4.13
CA LEU A 215 28.13 9.05 3.69
C LEU A 215 27.57 10.32 3.04
N LEU A 216 27.71 11.48 3.69
CA LEU A 216 27.19 12.74 3.16
C LEU A 216 27.81 13.11 1.81
N LEU A 217 29.11 12.85 1.62
CA LEU A 217 29.78 13.04 0.34
C LEU A 217 29.12 12.22 -0.78
N GLN A 218 28.66 11.00 -0.47
CA GLN A 218 27.96 10.14 -1.42
C GLN A 218 26.50 10.57 -1.65
N LEU A 219 25.82 11.05 -0.61
CA LEU A 219 24.42 11.46 -0.69
C LEU A 219 24.25 12.81 -1.39
N ARG A 220 25.17 13.75 -1.18
CA ARG A 220 25.07 15.13 -1.70
C ARG A 220 26.41 15.67 -2.18
N PRO A 221 27.05 15.01 -3.18
CA PRO A 221 28.33 15.46 -3.70
C PRO A 221 28.26 16.90 -4.21
N GLU A 222 27.16 17.29 -4.84
CA GLU A 222 26.98 18.64 -5.38
C GLU A 222 26.92 19.71 -4.29
N VAL A 223 26.28 19.44 -3.15
CA VAL A 223 26.23 20.41 -2.05
C VAL A 223 27.59 20.54 -1.37
N ILE A 224 28.33 19.44 -1.26
CA ILE A 224 29.62 19.40 -0.57
C ILE A 224 30.76 19.93 -1.46
N LEU A 225 30.65 19.72 -2.77
CA LEU A 225 31.66 20.05 -3.78
C LEU A 225 31.16 21.08 -4.80
N ASP A 226 30.37 22.07 -4.35
CA ASP A 226 29.90 23.25 -5.09
C ASP A 226 29.41 22.95 -6.52
N GLY A 227 28.34 22.16 -6.63
CA GLY A 227 27.63 21.83 -7.88
C GLY A 227 28.25 20.67 -8.69
N CYS A 228 29.20 19.91 -8.14
CA CYS A 228 29.84 18.83 -8.87
C CYS A 228 29.16 17.46 -8.66
N ALA A 229 28.58 16.90 -9.73
CA ALA A 229 28.23 15.47 -9.84
C ALA A 229 29.49 14.60 -9.96
N LEU A 230 30.24 14.50 -8.86
CA LEU A 230 31.58 13.92 -8.82
C LEU A 230 31.59 12.47 -9.32
N PHE A 231 30.76 11.60 -8.74
CA PHE A 231 30.82 10.16 -9.03
C PHE A 231 30.40 9.87 -10.46
N HIS A 232 29.39 10.57 -10.98
CA HIS A 232 29.02 10.48 -12.39
C HIS A 232 30.19 10.83 -13.33
N ARG A 233 30.94 11.90 -13.03
CA ARG A 233 32.10 12.28 -13.85
C ARG A 233 33.23 11.26 -13.78
N ILE A 234 33.52 10.73 -12.59
CA ILE A 234 34.55 9.69 -12.43
C ILE A 234 34.13 8.41 -13.15
N TRP A 235 32.86 8.02 -13.04
CA TRP A 235 32.30 6.89 -13.76
C TRP A 235 32.48 7.02 -15.28
N LEU A 236 32.22 8.19 -15.87
CA LEU A 236 32.45 8.41 -17.32
C LEU A 236 33.91 8.16 -17.74
N SER A 237 34.87 8.44 -16.87
CA SER A 237 36.29 8.14 -17.09
C SER A 237 36.57 6.64 -16.90
N CYS A 238 36.07 6.02 -15.83
CA CYS A 238 36.22 4.59 -15.56
C CYS A 238 35.58 3.70 -16.63
N TYR A 239 34.43 4.10 -17.16
CA TYR A 239 33.68 3.38 -18.19
C TYR A 239 34.48 3.16 -19.49
N ARG A 240 35.47 4.00 -19.76
CA ARG A 240 36.34 3.89 -20.94
C ARG A 240 37.50 2.90 -20.75
N LEU A 241 37.73 2.44 -19.52
CA LEU A 241 38.79 1.49 -19.21
C LEU A 241 38.43 0.09 -19.72
N GLN A 242 39.44 -0.76 -19.88
CA GLN A 242 39.23 -2.17 -20.19
C GLN A 242 38.76 -2.92 -18.93
N PRO A 243 37.90 -3.95 -19.05
CA PRO A 243 37.39 -4.69 -17.91
C PRO A 243 38.48 -5.22 -16.97
N ALA A 244 39.58 -5.76 -17.51
CA ALA A 244 40.70 -6.25 -16.70
C ALA A 244 41.36 -5.15 -15.85
N VAL A 245 41.45 -3.93 -16.39
CA VAL A 245 41.99 -2.78 -15.65
C VAL A 245 41.03 -2.36 -14.55
N ILE A 246 39.72 -2.39 -14.80
CA ILE A 246 38.72 -2.08 -13.77
C ILE A 246 38.86 -3.04 -12.59
N ASP A 247 39.01 -4.34 -12.87
CA ASP A 247 39.12 -5.39 -11.85
C ASP A 247 40.37 -5.25 -11.00
N GLU A 248 41.52 -4.99 -11.65
CA GLU A 248 42.78 -4.70 -10.97
C GLU A 248 42.66 -3.46 -10.07
N GLN A 249 42.04 -2.40 -10.55
CA GLN A 249 41.91 -1.14 -9.82
C GLN A 249 40.93 -1.24 -8.65
N ILE A 250 39.83 -1.99 -8.79
CA ILE A 250 38.92 -2.30 -7.67
C ILE A 250 39.70 -3.03 -6.57
N SER A 251 40.45 -4.07 -6.94
CA SER A 251 41.23 -4.87 -5.98
C SER A 251 42.28 -4.02 -5.26
N LEU A 252 42.99 -3.16 -6.01
CA LEU A 252 43.98 -2.24 -5.45
C LEU A 252 43.37 -1.22 -4.48
N CYS A 253 42.22 -0.61 -4.82
CA CYS A 253 41.55 0.34 -3.94
C CYS A 253 41.10 -0.30 -2.62
N MET A 254 40.60 -1.54 -2.67
CA MET A 254 40.20 -2.30 -1.49
C MET A 254 41.40 -2.62 -0.59
N GLN A 255 42.53 -3.04 -1.18
CA GLN A 255 43.77 -3.30 -0.44
C GLN A 255 44.31 -2.03 0.23
N LEU A 256 44.37 -0.91 -0.50
CA LEU A 256 44.90 0.36 0.02
C LEU A 256 44.03 0.98 1.11
N SER A 257 42.73 0.70 1.11
CA SER A 257 41.84 1.10 2.20
C SER A 257 41.83 0.11 3.36
N GLY A 258 42.66 -0.94 3.33
CA GLY A 258 42.74 -1.95 4.38
C GLY A 258 41.46 -2.76 4.54
N HIS A 259 40.64 -2.87 3.48
CA HIS A 259 39.34 -3.54 3.52
C HIS A 259 38.37 -2.98 4.59
N VAL A 260 38.51 -1.70 4.94
CA VAL A 260 37.71 -1.05 5.99
C VAL A 260 36.23 -0.89 5.60
N LEU A 261 35.89 -0.94 4.30
CA LEU A 261 34.49 -0.96 3.88
C LEU A 261 33.79 -2.24 4.32
N GLU A 262 32.75 -2.08 5.15
CA GLU A 262 31.94 -3.16 5.70
C GLU A 262 30.69 -3.41 4.86
N PHE A 263 30.00 -2.33 4.46
CA PHE A 263 28.70 -2.40 3.79
C PHE A 263 28.71 -1.78 2.40
N VAL A 264 27.86 -2.33 1.53
CA VAL A 264 27.52 -1.77 0.23
C VAL A 264 26.01 -1.72 0.13
N ALA A 265 25.42 -0.54 0.03
CA ALA A 265 23.98 -0.37 -0.09
C ALA A 265 23.58 -0.02 -1.52
N VAL A 266 22.60 -0.73 -2.06
CA VAL A 266 21.91 -0.39 -3.30
C VAL A 266 20.45 -0.12 -2.97
N ASP A 267 20.09 1.16 -2.93
CA ASP A 267 18.73 1.61 -2.64
C ASP A 267 17.87 1.70 -3.91
N GLU A 268 16.55 1.64 -3.70
CA GLU A 268 15.53 1.63 -4.75
C GLU A 268 15.77 0.58 -5.84
N ALA A 269 16.27 -0.60 -5.44
CA ALA A 269 16.68 -1.69 -6.33
C ALA A 269 15.52 -2.27 -7.17
N GLN A 270 14.25 -2.00 -6.82
CA GLN A 270 13.11 -2.38 -7.66
C GLN A 270 13.15 -1.71 -9.05
N MET A 271 13.85 -0.58 -9.20
CA MET A 271 14.06 0.02 -10.51
C MET A 271 14.88 -0.90 -11.43
N ALA A 272 15.86 -1.61 -10.88
CA ALA A 272 16.63 -2.62 -11.62
C ALA A 272 15.80 -3.89 -11.92
N MET A 273 14.70 -4.13 -11.20
CA MET A 273 13.74 -5.18 -11.56
C MET A 273 12.82 -4.79 -12.71
N GLN A 274 12.57 -3.50 -12.88
CA GLN A 274 11.75 -2.98 -13.97
C GLN A 274 12.59 -2.76 -15.24
N ALA A 275 13.89 -2.50 -15.08
CA ALA A 275 14.83 -2.33 -16.17
C ALA A 275 15.14 -3.66 -16.88
N HIS A 276 15.15 -3.62 -18.21
CA HIS A 276 15.72 -4.66 -19.08
C HIS A 276 15.12 -6.06 -18.86
N ALA A 277 13.81 -6.13 -18.58
CA ALA A 277 13.10 -7.33 -18.15
C ALA A 277 13.21 -8.55 -19.10
N GLN A 278 13.53 -8.34 -20.38
CA GLN A 278 13.64 -9.38 -21.41
C GLN A 278 15.08 -9.61 -21.92
N MET A 279 16.07 -8.94 -21.31
CA MET A 279 17.45 -8.92 -21.82
C MET A 279 18.38 -9.93 -21.12
N PHE A 280 17.92 -10.53 -20.03
CA PHE A 280 18.63 -11.59 -19.31
C PHE A 280 17.76 -12.84 -19.17
N MET A 281 18.37 -13.95 -18.76
CA MET A 281 17.69 -15.22 -18.57
C MET A 281 18.17 -15.94 -17.32
N SER A 282 17.28 -16.77 -16.78
CA SER A 282 17.57 -17.73 -15.73
C SER A 282 18.70 -18.68 -16.13
N PRO A 283 19.40 -19.30 -15.16
CA PRO A 283 20.46 -20.27 -15.45
C PRO A 283 20.01 -21.44 -16.35
N ASP A 284 18.79 -21.93 -16.13
CA ASP A 284 18.14 -22.99 -16.91
C ASP A 284 17.58 -22.53 -18.27
N ARG A 285 17.58 -21.21 -18.52
CA ARG A 285 17.12 -20.57 -19.75
C ARG A 285 15.63 -20.79 -20.05
N HIS A 286 14.81 -21.02 -19.03
CA HIS A 286 13.36 -21.16 -19.19
C HIS A 286 12.60 -19.86 -18.99
N ALA A 287 13.17 -18.88 -18.30
CA ALA A 287 12.51 -17.63 -17.99
C ALA A 287 13.42 -16.41 -18.19
N PHE A 288 12.83 -15.31 -18.65
CA PHE A 288 13.53 -14.03 -18.69
C PHE A 288 13.78 -13.50 -17.29
N ARG A 289 14.81 -12.66 -17.16
CA ARG A 289 15.23 -12.03 -15.92
C ARG A 289 15.46 -10.54 -16.15
N PRO A 290 15.11 -9.69 -15.18
CA PRO A 290 15.46 -8.28 -15.23
C PRO A 290 16.93 -8.06 -14.87
N LEU A 291 17.40 -6.81 -14.98
CA LEU A 291 18.78 -6.44 -14.70
C LEU A 291 19.22 -6.76 -13.26
N LEU A 292 18.30 -6.77 -12.29
CA LEU A 292 18.62 -6.95 -10.86
C LEU A 292 19.58 -8.11 -10.60
N GLY A 293 19.36 -9.28 -11.21
CA GLY A 293 20.21 -10.46 -10.98
C GLY A 293 21.67 -10.24 -11.41
N GLU A 294 21.91 -9.59 -12.56
CA GLU A 294 23.28 -9.27 -13.00
C GLU A 294 23.90 -8.14 -12.18
N LEU A 295 23.09 -7.18 -11.73
CA LEU A 295 23.54 -6.12 -10.83
C LEU A 295 24.07 -6.72 -9.52
N VAL A 296 23.27 -7.56 -8.86
CA VAL A 296 23.64 -8.24 -7.60
C VAL A 296 24.86 -9.12 -7.82
N SER A 297 24.87 -9.93 -8.89
CA SER A 297 26.02 -10.79 -9.22
C SER A 297 27.31 -10.00 -9.40
N THR A 298 27.23 -8.80 -9.99
CA THR A 298 28.42 -7.96 -10.19
C THR A 298 28.94 -7.43 -8.85
N PHE A 299 28.07 -6.94 -7.96
CA PHE A 299 28.49 -6.48 -6.64
C PHE A 299 29.14 -7.60 -5.83
N LEU A 300 28.52 -8.78 -5.78
CA LEU A 300 29.05 -9.94 -5.06
C LEU A 300 30.39 -10.42 -5.62
N ALA A 301 30.56 -10.41 -6.95
CA ALA A 301 31.83 -10.81 -7.57
C ALA A 301 32.97 -9.81 -7.36
N ARG A 302 32.66 -8.50 -7.26
CA ARG A 302 33.67 -7.44 -7.14
C ARG A 302 33.99 -7.06 -5.70
N LEU A 303 33.05 -7.28 -4.78
CA LEU A 303 33.15 -6.92 -3.37
C LEU A 303 32.72 -8.11 -2.49
N PRO A 304 33.40 -9.27 -2.60
CA PRO A 304 32.96 -10.52 -1.96
C PRO A 304 33.02 -10.45 -0.42
N ASP A 305 33.92 -9.63 0.13
CA ASP A 305 34.11 -9.49 1.58
C ASP A 305 33.08 -8.55 2.21
N GLN A 306 32.42 -7.70 1.41
CA GLN A 306 31.47 -6.70 1.89
C GLN A 306 30.06 -7.29 2.04
N ARG A 307 29.29 -6.73 2.97
CA ARG A 307 27.88 -7.07 3.14
C ARG A 307 27.02 -6.18 2.25
N LEU A 308 26.35 -6.79 1.29
CA LEU A 308 25.41 -6.11 0.40
C LEU A 308 24.05 -5.90 1.08
N ILE A 309 23.56 -4.66 1.05
CA ILE A 309 22.22 -4.25 1.45
C ILE A 309 21.44 -3.89 0.17
N LEU A 310 20.34 -4.58 -0.10
CA LEU A 310 19.43 -4.26 -1.18
C LEU A 310 18.13 -3.73 -0.60
N SER A 311 17.74 -2.50 -0.95
CA SER A 311 16.49 -1.89 -0.48
C SER A 311 15.51 -1.70 -1.63
N GLY A 312 14.23 -1.96 -1.38
CA GLY A 312 13.17 -1.72 -2.36
C GLY A 312 11.77 -2.01 -1.84
N THR A 313 10.74 -1.69 -2.64
CA THR A 313 9.34 -2.01 -2.29
C THR A 313 8.93 -3.42 -2.70
N HIS A 314 9.49 -3.90 -3.80
CA HIS A 314 9.24 -5.21 -4.36
C HIS A 314 10.56 -5.77 -4.87
N LEU A 315 11.13 -6.74 -4.16
CA LEU A 315 12.34 -7.46 -4.54
C LEU A 315 12.04 -8.96 -4.59
N SER A 316 12.36 -9.60 -5.71
CA SER A 316 12.24 -11.06 -5.84
C SER A 316 13.44 -11.72 -5.19
N THR A 317 13.18 -12.53 -4.16
CA THR A 317 14.21 -13.36 -3.49
C THR A 317 14.85 -14.32 -4.47
N ASP A 318 14.06 -14.89 -5.41
CA ASP A 318 14.55 -15.85 -6.39
C ASP A 318 15.67 -15.26 -7.26
N PHE A 319 15.54 -14.01 -7.72
CA PHE A 319 16.58 -13.36 -8.53
C PHE A 319 17.87 -13.11 -7.75
N VAL A 320 17.72 -12.83 -6.46
CA VAL A 320 18.85 -12.57 -5.56
C VAL A 320 19.55 -13.88 -5.18
N ASP A 321 18.80 -14.93 -4.91
CA ASP A 321 19.32 -16.27 -4.61
C ASP A 321 20.04 -16.87 -5.83
N GLU A 322 19.49 -16.71 -7.03
CA GLU A 322 20.15 -17.09 -8.29
C GLU A 322 21.51 -16.38 -8.45
N ALA A 323 21.58 -15.08 -8.14
CA ALA A 323 22.82 -14.31 -8.19
C ALA A 323 23.85 -14.80 -7.16
N CYS A 324 23.40 -15.21 -5.97
CA CYS A 324 24.28 -15.79 -4.95
C CYS A 324 24.89 -17.12 -5.42
N ILE A 325 24.06 -18.00 -5.99
CA ILE A 325 24.51 -19.28 -6.55
C ILE A 325 25.52 -19.04 -7.68
N ALA A 326 25.25 -18.09 -8.58
CA ALA A 326 26.11 -17.80 -9.72
C ALA A 326 27.48 -17.23 -9.34
N THR A 327 27.60 -16.62 -8.17
CA THR A 327 28.84 -16.01 -7.66
C THR A 327 29.57 -16.88 -6.64
N HIS A 328 29.00 -18.04 -6.29
CA HIS A 328 29.52 -18.93 -5.25
C HIS A 328 29.75 -18.23 -3.91
N THR A 329 28.97 -17.19 -3.60
CA THR A 329 29.02 -16.59 -2.26
C THR A 329 28.50 -17.57 -1.22
N VAL A 330 29.15 -17.60 -0.06
CA VAL A 330 28.73 -18.42 1.08
C VAL A 330 27.64 -17.72 1.91
N ARG A 331 27.51 -16.39 1.77
CA ARG A 331 26.55 -15.55 2.50
C ARG A 331 25.20 -15.60 1.81
N ARG A 332 24.13 -15.70 2.60
CA ARG A 332 22.75 -15.67 2.07
C ARG A 332 22.17 -14.27 2.20
N PHE A 333 21.02 -14.05 1.58
CA PHE A 333 20.22 -12.85 1.85
C PHE A 333 19.19 -13.14 2.95
N ARG A 334 19.23 -12.30 3.99
CA ARG A 334 18.21 -12.27 5.04
C ARG A 334 17.25 -11.11 4.77
N SER A 335 15.96 -11.41 4.67
CA SER A 335 14.92 -10.38 4.59
C SER A 335 14.74 -9.68 5.94
N PHE A 336 14.67 -8.35 5.91
CA PHE A 336 14.41 -7.53 7.08
C PHE A 336 13.22 -6.62 6.86
N HIS A 337 12.24 -6.71 7.76
CA HIS A 337 10.97 -5.96 7.67
C HIS A 337 10.72 -5.04 8.87
N GLY A 338 11.50 -5.19 9.95
CA GLY A 338 11.34 -4.48 11.22
C GLY A 338 11.79 -3.03 11.14
N LEU A 339 11.17 -2.20 10.30
CA LEU A 339 11.56 -0.78 10.11
C LEU A 339 11.04 0.17 11.20
N GLY A 340 10.17 -0.31 12.07
CA GLY A 340 9.37 0.50 12.99
C GLY A 340 8.24 1.23 12.27
N VAL A 341 7.20 1.58 13.03
CA VAL A 341 6.02 2.31 12.55
C VAL A 341 5.49 3.18 13.70
N PHE A 342 4.82 4.27 13.36
CA PHE A 342 4.05 5.09 14.28
C PHE A 342 2.69 4.43 14.55
N ASN A 343 2.69 3.25 15.16
CA ASN A 343 1.46 2.52 15.53
C ASN A 343 1.05 2.74 16.99
N ARG A 344 1.95 3.29 17.83
CA ARG A 344 1.66 3.66 19.21
C ARG A 344 1.45 5.17 19.26
N GLY A 345 0.32 5.58 19.84
CA GLY A 345 -0.02 7.00 20.00
C GLY A 345 1.11 7.81 20.62
N ASP A 346 1.72 7.28 21.67
CA ASP A 346 2.79 7.96 22.41
C ASP A 346 4.04 8.24 21.56
N ALA A 347 4.44 7.30 20.69
CA ALA A 347 5.63 7.46 19.86
C ALA A 347 5.39 8.52 18.77
N ALA A 348 4.20 8.50 18.15
CA ALA A 348 3.82 9.50 17.16
C ALA A 348 3.64 10.89 17.79
N ALA A 349 3.01 10.97 18.97
CA ALA A 349 2.84 12.19 19.74
C ALA A 349 4.18 12.79 20.16
N SER A 350 5.10 11.98 20.70
CA SER A 350 6.46 12.40 21.04
C SER A 350 7.22 12.95 19.83
N TYR A 351 7.09 12.29 18.67
CA TYR A 351 7.68 12.77 17.42
C TYR A 351 7.09 14.13 17.00
N ILE A 352 5.78 14.32 17.10
CA ILE A 352 5.13 15.62 16.81
C ILE A 352 5.62 16.69 17.78
N GLN A 353 5.62 16.41 19.08
CA GLN A 353 6.04 17.34 20.14
C GLN A 353 7.50 17.74 19.99
N HIS A 354 8.38 16.84 19.54
CA HIS A 354 9.77 17.18 19.25
C HIS A 354 9.87 18.38 18.30
N PHE A 355 9.13 18.36 17.19
CA PHE A 355 9.20 19.45 16.19
C PHE A 355 8.28 20.62 16.49
N LEU A 356 7.08 20.38 17.02
CA LEU A 356 6.05 21.40 17.18
C LEU A 356 5.90 21.92 18.62
N ALA A 357 6.63 21.34 19.59
CA ALA A 357 6.49 21.63 21.02
C ALA A 357 5.02 21.61 21.45
N ASP A 358 4.62 22.55 22.30
CA ASP A 358 3.25 22.70 22.80
C ASP A 358 2.35 23.51 21.85
N THR A 359 2.71 23.62 20.57
CA THR A 359 1.88 24.36 19.60
C THR A 359 0.59 23.62 19.29
N LEU A 360 0.59 22.29 19.37
CA LEU A 360 -0.61 21.47 19.25
C LEU A 360 -1.04 21.02 20.64
N GLU A 361 -2.32 21.20 20.96
CA GLU A 361 -2.89 20.64 22.18
C GLU A 361 -2.87 19.09 22.11
N PRO A 362 -2.93 18.39 23.26
CA PRO A 362 -2.96 16.92 23.27
C PRO A 362 -4.11 16.32 22.43
N ALA A 363 -5.29 16.95 22.45
CA ALA A 363 -6.42 16.52 21.64
C ALA A 363 -6.16 16.69 20.13
N GLU A 364 -5.51 17.78 19.73
CA GLU A 364 -5.14 18.03 18.33
C GLU A 364 -4.07 17.05 17.86
N THR A 365 -3.12 16.72 18.73
CA THR A 365 -2.09 15.71 18.48
C THR A 365 -2.74 14.34 18.30
N LYS A 366 -3.74 13.96 19.13
CA LYS A 366 -4.52 12.72 18.94
C LYS A 366 -5.16 12.69 17.56
N VAL A 367 -5.79 13.77 17.11
CA VAL A 367 -6.39 13.86 15.76
C VAL A 367 -5.36 13.67 14.65
N VAL A 368 -4.20 14.33 14.73
CA VAL A 368 -3.12 14.19 13.73
C VAL A 368 -2.60 12.75 13.69
N VAL A 369 -2.36 12.15 14.86
CA VAL A 369 -1.93 10.76 14.97
C VAL A 369 -2.99 9.83 14.38
N GLY A 370 -4.26 10.03 14.71
CA GLY A 370 -5.40 9.32 14.14
C GLY A 370 -5.31 9.17 12.64
N TYR A 371 -5.17 10.27 11.91
CA TYR A 371 -5.12 10.20 10.46
C TYR A 371 -3.79 9.71 9.87
N LEU A 372 -2.67 10.00 10.53
CA LEU A 372 -1.32 9.82 9.96
C LEU A 372 -0.50 8.69 10.60
N HIS A 373 -1.11 7.86 11.44
CA HIS A 373 -0.46 6.71 12.04
C HIS A 373 0.02 5.69 10.96
N GLY A 374 1.01 4.88 11.32
CA GLY A 374 1.61 3.87 10.46
C GLY A 374 2.98 4.26 9.95
N ARG A 375 3.18 4.33 8.63
CA ARG A 375 4.51 4.55 8.04
C ARG A 375 5.03 5.97 8.31
N HIS A 376 6.34 6.06 8.55
CA HIS A 376 7.04 7.31 8.87
C HIS A 376 6.76 8.47 7.90
N ARG A 377 6.64 8.18 6.60
CA ARG A 377 6.43 9.21 5.57
C ARG A 377 5.21 10.10 5.82
N PHE A 378 4.09 9.54 6.28
CA PHE A 378 2.86 10.33 6.44
C PHE A 378 3.06 11.44 7.48
N LEU A 379 3.61 11.09 8.64
CA LEU A 379 3.90 12.05 9.69
C LEU A 379 5.03 13.01 9.29
N ASN A 380 6.09 12.51 8.64
CA ASN A 380 7.20 13.35 8.19
C ASN A 380 6.74 14.43 7.19
N VAL A 381 5.83 14.09 6.27
CA VAL A 381 5.26 15.05 5.31
C VAL A 381 4.48 16.14 6.04
N PHE A 382 3.64 15.76 7.00
CA PHE A 382 2.90 16.71 7.82
C PHE A 382 3.83 17.65 8.61
N ILE A 383 4.84 17.10 9.30
CA ILE A 383 5.82 17.89 10.04
C ILE A 383 6.61 18.83 9.11
N SER A 384 7.04 18.35 7.95
CA SER A 384 7.76 19.16 6.96
C SER A 384 6.93 20.38 6.55
N TYR A 385 5.64 20.21 6.27
CA TYR A 385 4.77 21.32 5.92
C TYR A 385 4.44 22.23 7.11
N CYS A 386 4.31 21.69 8.32
CA CYS A 386 4.17 22.53 9.52
C CYS A 386 5.39 23.42 9.72
N LEU A 387 6.61 22.87 9.57
CA LEU A 387 7.86 23.63 9.61
C LEU A 387 7.87 24.75 8.56
N MET A 388 7.49 24.43 7.32
CA MET A 388 7.49 25.39 6.20
C MET A 388 6.41 26.48 6.28
N LEU A 389 5.20 26.14 6.74
CA LEU A 389 4.02 27.01 6.63
C LEU A 389 3.56 27.60 7.96
N GLY A 390 4.09 27.09 9.07
CA GLY A 390 3.72 27.43 10.45
C GLY A 390 2.81 26.38 11.09
N ALA A 391 3.14 25.97 12.33
CA ALA A 391 2.36 24.98 13.07
C ALA A 391 0.93 25.42 13.41
N ASN A 392 0.64 26.72 13.49
CA ASN A 392 -0.72 27.24 13.72
C ASN A 392 -1.69 26.89 12.58
N ARG A 393 -1.18 26.49 11.41
CA ARG A 393 -1.96 26.06 10.26
C ARG A 393 -2.09 24.54 10.16
N TRP A 394 -1.77 23.79 11.23
CA TRP A 394 -1.74 22.33 11.22
C TRP A 394 -3.03 21.71 10.65
N ARG A 395 -4.20 22.29 10.96
CA ARG A 395 -5.49 21.78 10.47
C ARG A 395 -5.65 21.95 8.96
N GLU A 396 -5.30 23.12 8.41
CA GLU A 396 -5.32 23.35 6.97
C GLU A 396 -4.32 22.44 6.23
N ILE A 397 -3.16 22.21 6.84
CA ILE A 397 -2.11 21.32 6.33
C ILE A 397 -2.61 19.88 6.31
N LEU A 398 -3.12 19.37 7.44
CA LEU A 398 -3.68 18.03 7.56
C LEU A 398 -4.81 17.81 6.55
N ASN A 399 -5.77 18.74 6.50
CA ASN A 399 -6.89 18.68 5.56
C ASN A 399 -6.42 18.68 4.10
N THR A 400 -5.41 19.47 3.76
CA THR A 400 -4.82 19.48 2.40
C THR A 400 -4.12 18.16 2.07
N ILE A 401 -3.39 17.57 3.03
CA ILE A 401 -2.78 16.24 2.88
C ILE A 401 -3.87 15.18 2.64
N LEU A 402 -4.91 15.15 3.48
CA LEU A 402 -6.02 14.21 3.33
C LEU A 402 -6.67 14.34 1.94
N ARG A 403 -7.03 15.57 1.54
CA ARG A 403 -7.65 15.80 0.24
C ARG A 403 -6.77 15.40 -0.94
N GLN A 404 -5.50 15.81 -0.95
CA GLN A 404 -4.63 15.53 -2.09
C GLN A 404 -4.24 14.06 -2.20
N THR A 405 -4.12 13.36 -1.06
CA THR A 405 -3.67 11.97 -1.06
C THR A 405 -4.83 10.96 -1.17
N THR A 406 -6.03 11.32 -0.71
CA THR A 406 -7.19 10.41 -0.60
C THR A 406 -8.48 10.95 -1.22
N GLY A 407 -8.55 12.22 -1.61
CA GLY A 407 -9.79 12.85 -2.09
C GLY A 407 -10.76 13.28 -0.98
N TYR A 408 -10.52 12.90 0.28
CA TYR A 408 -11.36 13.25 1.42
C TYR A 408 -11.44 14.76 1.64
N ARG A 409 -12.65 15.29 1.87
CA ARG A 409 -12.87 16.71 2.15
C ARG A 409 -13.41 16.87 3.57
N ALA A 410 -12.51 17.13 4.51
CA ALA A 410 -12.89 17.45 5.88
C ALA A 410 -13.83 18.67 5.95
N PRO A 411 -14.72 18.74 6.96
CA PRO A 411 -15.50 19.93 7.24
C PRO A 411 -14.58 21.16 7.38
N GLN A 412 -14.95 22.29 6.77
CA GLN A 412 -14.18 23.55 6.81
C GLN A 412 -12.82 23.49 6.07
N TYR A 413 -12.75 22.71 5.00
CA TYR A 413 -11.57 22.61 4.16
C TYR A 413 -11.12 23.95 3.55
N ALA A 414 -9.84 24.31 3.75
CA ALA A 414 -9.15 25.39 3.05
C ALA A 414 -7.93 24.82 2.29
N HIS A 415 -7.86 25.06 0.97
CA HIS A 415 -6.77 24.54 0.14
C HIS A 415 -5.49 25.36 0.31
N ILE A 416 -4.39 24.68 0.61
CA ILE A 416 -3.04 25.26 0.54
C ILE A 416 -2.41 24.89 -0.81
N ASN A 417 -2.19 25.89 -1.67
CA ASN A 417 -1.65 25.69 -3.02
C ASN A 417 -0.18 25.24 -3.02
N GLU A 418 0.54 25.53 -1.95
CA GLU A 418 1.96 25.24 -1.76
C GLU A 418 2.23 23.76 -1.46
N ILE A 419 1.20 23.02 -1.01
CA ILE A 419 1.28 21.59 -0.78
C ILE A 419 0.95 20.90 -2.10
N LEU A 420 1.87 20.09 -2.60
CA LEU A 420 1.67 19.28 -3.81
C LEU A 420 2.06 17.85 -3.50
N LEU A 421 1.04 16.99 -3.35
CA LEU A 421 1.19 15.58 -3.05
C LEU A 421 0.49 14.74 -4.10
N ALA A 422 1.13 13.62 -4.45
CA ALA A 422 0.48 12.59 -5.24
C ALA A 422 -0.49 11.80 -4.36
N ASN A 423 -1.47 11.15 -5.00
CA ASN A 423 -2.31 10.15 -4.35
C ASN A 423 -1.46 9.08 -3.66
N VAL A 424 -1.95 8.54 -2.54
CA VAL A 424 -1.30 7.37 -1.91
C VAL A 424 -1.13 6.27 -2.96
N ILE A 425 -2.22 5.97 -3.68
CA ILE A 425 -2.28 5.02 -4.81
C ILE A 425 -3.32 5.52 -5.81
N SER A 426 -3.12 5.21 -7.09
CA SER A 426 -4.05 5.53 -8.16
C SER A 426 -5.12 4.44 -8.34
N ASN A 427 -6.31 4.84 -8.78
CA ASN A 427 -7.44 3.93 -8.95
C ASN A 427 -7.13 2.89 -10.04
N GLU A 428 -6.36 3.24 -11.07
CA GLU A 428 -5.97 2.33 -12.16
C GLU A 428 -5.10 1.19 -11.65
N ARG A 429 -4.20 1.47 -10.69
CA ARG A 429 -3.35 0.44 -10.09
C ARG A 429 -4.15 -0.50 -9.20
N LEU A 430 -5.16 0.01 -8.49
CA LEU A 430 -6.06 -0.80 -7.68
C LEU A 430 -7.02 -1.62 -8.56
N ASP A 431 -7.53 -1.05 -9.65
CA ASP A 431 -8.39 -1.74 -10.62
C ASP A 431 -7.62 -2.89 -11.33
N ALA A 432 -6.32 -2.74 -11.56
CA ALA A 432 -5.47 -3.74 -12.18
C ALA A 432 -4.95 -4.82 -11.20
N CYS A 433 -5.18 -4.66 -9.89
CA CYS A 433 -4.66 -5.57 -8.87
C CYS A 433 -5.38 -6.92 -8.88
N THR A 434 -4.63 -8.02 -8.74
CA THR A 434 -5.18 -9.38 -8.86
C THR A 434 -6.13 -9.76 -7.72
N PHE A 435 -5.96 -9.15 -6.54
CA PHE A 435 -6.79 -9.40 -5.36
C PHE A 435 -7.76 -8.25 -5.05
N ALA A 436 -8.03 -7.35 -6.00
CA ALA A 436 -8.98 -6.26 -5.82
C ALA A 436 -10.38 -6.69 -5.32
N PRO A 437 -10.99 -7.83 -5.75
CA PRO A 437 -12.24 -8.32 -5.16
C PRO A 437 -12.10 -8.55 -3.64
N PHE A 438 -11.05 -9.27 -3.23
CA PHE A 438 -10.75 -9.52 -1.82
C PHE A 438 -10.55 -8.21 -1.04
N LEU A 439 -9.82 -7.25 -1.63
CA LEU A 439 -9.54 -5.95 -1.01
C LEU A 439 -10.83 -5.19 -0.74
N ARG A 440 -11.72 -5.12 -1.73
CA ARG A 440 -13.03 -4.51 -1.59
C ARG A 440 -13.82 -5.14 -0.44
N ARG A 441 -14.00 -6.47 -0.43
CA ARG A 441 -14.72 -7.16 0.64
C ARG A 441 -14.11 -6.91 2.01
N SER A 442 -12.79 -6.98 2.11
CA SER A 442 -12.06 -6.83 3.37
C SER A 442 -12.15 -5.41 3.91
N LEU A 443 -12.17 -4.40 3.03
CA LEU A 443 -12.37 -3.00 3.43
C LEU A 443 -13.72 -2.82 4.12
N PHE A 444 -14.81 -3.29 3.51
CA PHE A 444 -16.13 -3.25 4.15
C PHE A 444 -16.15 -4.05 5.46
N ALA A 445 -15.58 -5.26 5.48
CA ALA A 445 -15.54 -6.07 6.71
C ALA A 445 -14.79 -5.35 7.85
N THR A 446 -13.74 -4.60 7.51
CA THR A 446 -12.94 -3.82 8.46
C THR A 446 -13.71 -2.63 9.00
N LEU A 447 -14.20 -1.78 8.10
CA LEU A 447 -14.86 -0.54 8.47
C LEU A 447 -16.19 -0.80 9.18
N LEU A 448 -16.86 -1.91 8.87
CA LEU A 448 -18.18 -2.24 9.45
C LEU A 448 -18.12 -3.14 10.69
N ASN A 449 -17.09 -4.00 10.81
CA ASN A 449 -17.05 -5.01 11.88
C ASN A 449 -15.72 -5.00 12.68
N GLY A 450 -14.82 -4.06 12.43
CA GLY A 450 -13.51 -4.01 13.06
C GLY A 450 -12.58 -5.18 12.68
N GLU A 451 -12.88 -5.90 11.59
CA GLU A 451 -12.02 -6.99 11.14
C GLU A 451 -10.68 -6.47 10.63
N LYS A 452 -9.59 -7.21 10.87
CA LYS A 452 -8.25 -6.80 10.41
C LYS A 452 -8.00 -7.30 9.01
N ILE A 453 -7.58 -6.42 8.09
CA ILE A 453 -7.12 -6.84 6.76
C ILE A 453 -5.70 -7.40 6.86
N ILE A 454 -5.59 -8.72 6.70
CA ILE A 454 -4.32 -9.44 6.65
C ILE A 454 -4.17 -10.04 5.25
N LEU A 455 -3.08 -9.69 4.58
CA LEU A 455 -2.68 -10.22 3.28
C LEU A 455 -1.70 -11.37 3.49
N ASP A 456 -1.96 -12.49 2.83
CA ASP A 456 -1.15 -13.70 2.87
C ASP A 456 -0.51 -14.01 1.50
N SER A 457 0.54 -14.82 1.52
CA SER A 457 1.15 -15.39 0.32
C SER A 457 1.49 -14.33 -0.75
N HIS A 458 0.99 -14.46 -1.97
CA HIS A 458 1.24 -13.53 -3.07
C HIS A 458 0.59 -12.15 -2.87
N LYS A 459 -0.57 -12.08 -2.17
CA LYS A 459 -1.28 -10.81 -1.92
C LYS A 459 -0.46 -9.89 -1.04
N CYS A 460 0.32 -10.47 -0.12
CA CYS A 460 1.23 -9.76 0.77
C CYS A 460 2.25 -8.93 -0.04
N VAL A 461 2.96 -9.57 -0.96
CA VAL A 461 3.98 -8.94 -1.80
C VAL A 461 3.36 -7.88 -2.72
N GLU A 462 2.26 -8.21 -3.38
CA GLU A 462 1.58 -7.29 -4.29
C GLU A 462 1.00 -6.08 -3.54
N GLY A 463 0.37 -6.27 -2.38
CA GLY A 463 -0.17 -5.18 -1.55
C GLY A 463 0.89 -4.23 -1.03
N VAL A 464 2.07 -4.74 -0.65
CA VAL A 464 3.22 -3.90 -0.25
C VAL A 464 3.78 -3.14 -1.45
N ALA A 465 3.90 -3.80 -2.61
CA ALA A 465 4.37 -3.17 -3.85
C ALA A 465 3.41 -2.09 -4.37
N LEU A 466 2.11 -2.28 -4.18
CA LEU A 466 1.08 -1.29 -4.50
C LEU A 466 1.18 -0.05 -3.63
N GLY A 467 1.59 -0.21 -2.37
CA GLY A 467 1.64 0.87 -1.40
C GLY A 467 0.56 0.84 -0.34
N ILE A 468 -0.32 -0.18 -0.30
CA ILE A 468 -1.45 -0.27 0.64
C ILE A 468 -1.12 -1.00 1.94
N ALA A 469 -0.16 -1.92 1.92
CA ALA A 469 0.09 -2.80 3.06
C ALA A 469 1.51 -2.67 3.58
N VAL A 470 1.70 -2.93 4.88
CA VAL A 470 3.01 -2.98 5.55
C VAL A 470 3.29 -4.43 5.92
N PHE A 471 4.50 -4.94 5.64
CA PHE A 471 4.89 -6.28 6.09
C PHE A 471 4.84 -6.38 7.62
N ALA A 472 4.36 -7.51 8.11
CA ALA A 472 4.55 -7.91 9.50
C ALA A 472 6.02 -8.32 9.74
N SER A 473 6.40 -8.46 11.01
CA SER A 473 7.76 -8.85 11.40
C SER A 473 8.17 -10.23 10.87
N ASP A 474 7.21 -11.10 10.55
CA ASP A 474 7.46 -12.43 10.00
C ASP A 474 7.82 -12.44 8.50
N GLY A 475 7.60 -11.33 7.78
CA GLY A 475 7.78 -11.23 6.32
C GLY A 475 6.85 -12.09 5.48
N ARG A 476 5.92 -12.83 6.10
CA ARG A 476 4.99 -13.76 5.43
C ARG A 476 3.60 -13.19 5.29
N SER A 477 3.27 -12.21 6.13
CA SER A 477 1.99 -11.50 6.09
C SER A 477 2.21 -9.99 5.98
N ALA A 478 1.23 -9.29 5.44
CA ALA A 478 1.17 -7.85 5.44
C ALA A 478 -0.20 -7.38 5.95
N LYS A 479 -0.25 -6.18 6.53
CA LYS A 479 -1.46 -5.62 7.12
C LYS A 479 -1.80 -4.30 6.46
N ILE A 480 -3.10 -4.07 6.27
CA ILE A 480 -3.65 -2.75 5.93
C ILE A 480 -4.36 -2.25 7.18
N TYR A 481 -3.84 -1.18 7.76
CA TYR A 481 -4.38 -0.58 8.99
C TYR A 481 -4.31 0.94 9.00
N GLU A 482 -3.54 1.54 8.08
CA GLU A 482 -3.30 2.97 8.03
C GLU A 482 -4.55 3.71 7.53
N HIS A 483 -5.06 4.67 8.31
CA HIS A 483 -6.31 5.36 7.99
C HIS A 483 -6.24 6.15 6.67
N LEU A 484 -5.09 6.74 6.35
CA LEU A 484 -4.88 7.39 5.05
C LEU A 484 -5.03 6.41 3.88
N VAL A 485 -4.66 5.14 4.07
CA VAL A 485 -4.89 4.08 3.08
C VAL A 485 -6.37 3.72 3.00
N PHE A 486 -7.08 3.58 4.13
CA PHE A 486 -8.52 3.34 4.12
C PHE A 486 -9.31 4.44 3.42
N LEU A 487 -9.01 5.71 3.69
CA LEU A 487 -9.62 6.84 2.97
C LEU A 487 -9.33 6.75 1.47
N ASN A 488 -8.09 6.43 1.06
CA ASN A 488 -7.76 6.25 -0.36
C ASN A 488 -8.54 5.07 -1.00
N LEU A 489 -8.74 3.98 -0.26
CA LEU A 489 -9.51 2.83 -0.72
C LEU A 489 -11.02 3.13 -0.81
N VAL A 490 -11.57 3.94 0.09
CA VAL A 490 -12.95 4.43 -0.01
C VAL A 490 -13.11 5.27 -1.27
N ARG A 491 -12.20 6.22 -1.54
CA ARG A 491 -12.22 6.97 -2.80
C ARG A 491 -12.16 6.03 -4.00
N TRP A 492 -11.27 5.04 -3.97
CA TRP A 492 -11.20 4.04 -5.04
C TRP A 492 -12.54 3.35 -5.26
N LEU A 493 -13.24 2.91 -4.21
CA LEU A 493 -14.54 2.28 -4.37
C LEU A 493 -15.65 3.22 -4.86
N ARG A 494 -15.52 4.53 -4.66
CA ARG A 494 -16.44 5.55 -5.19
C ARG A 494 -16.19 5.85 -6.66
N GLU A 495 -14.93 5.85 -7.07
CA GLU A 495 -14.50 6.28 -8.40
C GLU A 495 -14.13 5.11 -9.34
N SER A 496 -14.06 3.88 -8.83
CA SER A 496 -13.57 2.73 -9.59
C SER A 496 -14.46 2.43 -10.79
N SER A 497 -13.79 2.26 -11.92
CA SER A 497 -14.43 1.85 -13.17
C SER A 497 -14.81 0.36 -13.18
N MET A 498 -14.26 -0.41 -12.23
CA MET A 498 -14.33 -1.88 -12.22
C MET A 498 -15.00 -2.48 -10.98
N PHE A 499 -14.97 -1.78 -9.85
CA PHE A 499 -15.29 -2.33 -8.53
C PHE A 499 -16.35 -1.56 -7.73
N THR A 500 -16.96 -0.50 -8.28
CA THR A 500 -18.24 0.03 -7.76
C THR A 500 -19.37 -0.99 -7.97
N ILE A 501 -20.45 -0.98 -7.19
CA ILE A 501 -21.63 -1.83 -7.46
C ILE A 501 -22.16 -1.64 -8.87
N SER A 502 -22.20 -0.40 -9.37
CA SER A 502 -22.64 -0.09 -10.74
C SER A 502 -21.67 -0.65 -11.79
N ALA A 503 -20.35 -0.62 -11.55
CA ALA A 503 -19.38 -1.25 -12.44
C ALA A 503 -19.51 -2.78 -12.44
N LEU A 504 -19.63 -3.40 -11.26
CA LEU A 504 -19.81 -4.85 -11.13
C LEU A 504 -21.11 -5.29 -11.82
N ALA A 505 -22.20 -4.53 -11.65
CA ALA A 505 -23.47 -4.76 -12.32
C ALA A 505 -23.37 -4.65 -13.85
N ARG A 506 -22.70 -3.61 -14.38
CA ARG A 506 -22.45 -3.45 -15.82
C ARG A 506 -21.61 -4.59 -16.39
N ARG A 507 -20.53 -4.96 -15.70
CA ARG A 507 -19.65 -6.07 -16.10
C ARG A 507 -20.43 -7.39 -16.14
N HIS A 508 -21.29 -7.62 -15.16
CA HIS A 508 -22.15 -8.78 -15.14
C HIS A 508 -23.16 -8.78 -16.30
N LEU A 509 -23.79 -7.63 -16.60
CA LEU A 509 -24.69 -7.49 -17.74
C LEU A 509 -23.98 -7.74 -19.09
N GLN A 510 -22.71 -7.37 -19.21
CA GLN A 510 -21.89 -7.60 -20.40
C GLN A 510 -21.36 -9.04 -20.48
N SER A 511 -21.04 -9.64 -19.33
CA SER A 511 -20.49 -10.98 -19.21
C SER A 511 -21.06 -11.67 -17.96
N PRO A 512 -22.16 -12.41 -18.09
CA PRO A 512 -22.79 -13.11 -16.96
C PRO A 512 -21.90 -14.16 -16.30
N THR A 513 -20.82 -14.58 -16.97
CA THR A 513 -19.83 -15.53 -16.46
C THR A 513 -18.66 -14.87 -15.74
N ALA A 514 -18.61 -13.53 -15.67
CA ALA A 514 -17.57 -12.82 -14.94
C ALA A 514 -17.58 -13.26 -13.47
N GLU A 515 -16.40 -13.63 -12.96
CA GLU A 515 -16.26 -14.03 -11.56
C GLU A 515 -16.42 -12.81 -10.66
N LEU A 516 -17.54 -12.77 -9.93
CA LEU A 516 -17.83 -11.76 -8.90
C LEU A 516 -17.57 -12.29 -7.48
N ALA A 517 -17.08 -13.51 -7.37
CA ALA A 517 -16.75 -14.15 -6.10
C ALA A 517 -15.79 -13.26 -5.30
N ASP A 518 -15.89 -13.35 -3.98
CA ASP A 518 -15.05 -12.61 -3.03
C ASP A 518 -15.10 -11.07 -3.10
N SER A 519 -15.91 -10.45 -3.97
CA SER A 519 -15.99 -8.99 -4.11
C SER A 519 -16.85 -8.27 -3.07
N GLY A 520 -17.51 -9.02 -2.18
CA GLY A 520 -18.39 -8.44 -1.15
C GLY A 520 -19.64 -7.76 -1.74
N LEU A 521 -20.23 -8.34 -2.79
CA LEU A 521 -21.41 -7.79 -3.47
C LEU A 521 -22.56 -7.44 -2.53
N TYR A 522 -22.77 -8.24 -1.49
CA TYR A 522 -23.84 -8.04 -0.52
C TYR A 522 -23.79 -6.67 0.17
N TYR A 523 -22.61 -6.05 0.35
CA TYR A 523 -22.51 -4.70 0.88
C TYR A 523 -23.12 -3.67 -0.07
N GLY A 524 -22.77 -3.74 -1.36
CA GLY A 524 -23.33 -2.87 -2.39
C GLY A 524 -24.82 -3.11 -2.62
N VAL A 525 -25.26 -4.37 -2.58
CA VAL A 525 -26.69 -4.72 -2.66
C VAL A 525 -27.45 -4.16 -1.46
N ALA A 526 -26.91 -4.27 -0.23
CA ALA A 526 -27.53 -3.69 0.96
C ALA A 526 -27.69 -2.17 0.83
N ALA A 527 -26.64 -1.46 0.39
CA ALA A 527 -26.68 -0.01 0.18
C ALA A 527 -27.73 0.40 -0.86
N VAL A 528 -27.75 -0.25 -2.03
CA VAL A 528 -28.75 0.03 -3.07
C VAL A 528 -30.16 -0.26 -2.59
N PHE A 529 -30.36 -1.37 -1.89
CA PHE A 529 -31.68 -1.78 -1.41
C PHE A 529 -32.19 -0.87 -0.29
N TRP A 530 -31.28 -0.39 0.56
CA TRP A 530 -31.55 0.60 1.60
C TRP A 530 -32.00 1.94 1.00
N ASP A 531 -31.19 2.54 0.13
CA ASP A 531 -31.50 3.84 -0.50
C ASP A 531 -32.86 3.80 -1.21
N ALA A 532 -33.10 2.75 -1.99
CA ALA A 532 -34.33 2.60 -2.74
C ALA A 532 -35.60 2.52 -1.88
N LEU A 533 -35.53 1.85 -0.73
CA LEU A 533 -36.71 1.61 0.11
C LEU A 533 -36.89 2.64 1.22
N GLN A 534 -35.81 3.22 1.75
CA GLN A 534 -35.88 4.19 2.85
C GLN A 534 -35.91 5.64 2.36
N ASN A 535 -35.10 6.00 1.36
CA ASN A 535 -34.97 7.40 0.94
C ASN A 535 -35.94 7.77 -0.18
N ARG A 536 -36.33 6.81 -1.02
CA ARG A 536 -37.15 7.06 -2.23
C ARG A 536 -38.61 6.60 -2.14
N GLU A 537 -39.01 6.05 -0.99
CA GLU A 537 -40.33 5.41 -0.79
C GLU A 537 -40.66 4.36 -1.87
N GLY A 538 -39.63 3.65 -2.36
CA GLY A 538 -39.73 2.75 -3.50
C GLY A 538 -40.52 1.47 -3.22
N SER A 539 -40.93 0.81 -4.31
CA SER A 539 -41.61 -0.48 -4.29
C SER A 539 -40.64 -1.61 -4.66
N LEU A 540 -40.94 -2.85 -4.23
CA LEU A 540 -40.12 -4.01 -4.61
C LEU A 540 -40.13 -4.29 -6.12
N ARG A 541 -41.19 -3.89 -6.83
CA ARG A 541 -41.28 -4.00 -8.29
C ARG A 541 -40.26 -3.10 -8.99
N ASP A 542 -39.92 -1.97 -8.38
CA ASP A 542 -38.94 -1.05 -8.95
C ASP A 542 -37.55 -1.67 -8.89
N LEU A 543 -37.23 -2.33 -7.77
CA LEU A 543 -35.94 -2.95 -7.47
C LEU A 543 -35.74 -4.36 -8.04
N LEU A 544 -36.82 -5.13 -8.13
CA LEU A 544 -36.77 -6.55 -8.36
C LEU A 544 -37.61 -6.95 -9.58
N ARG A 545 -37.07 -7.85 -10.39
CA ARG A 545 -37.80 -8.53 -11.44
C ARG A 545 -38.30 -9.86 -10.89
N PHE A 546 -39.60 -10.03 -10.69
CA PHE A 546 -40.15 -11.28 -10.17
C PHE A 546 -40.10 -12.38 -11.22
N HIS A 547 -39.76 -13.60 -10.78
CA HIS A 547 -39.85 -14.78 -11.62
C HIS A 547 -41.31 -15.22 -11.73
N GLY A 548 -41.83 -15.35 -12.96
CA GLY A 548 -43.25 -15.65 -13.19
C GLY A 548 -44.14 -14.42 -13.02
N THR A 549 -45.31 -14.59 -12.39
CA THR A 549 -46.27 -13.50 -12.19
C THR A 549 -45.83 -12.60 -11.03
N THR A 550 -45.71 -11.29 -11.27
CA THR A 550 -45.37 -10.31 -10.23
C THR A 550 -46.47 -10.25 -9.17
N PRO A 551 -46.17 -10.45 -7.87
CA PRO A 551 -47.16 -10.35 -6.81
C PRO A 551 -47.72 -8.93 -6.69
N ALA A 552 -49.02 -8.79 -6.37
CA ALA A 552 -49.66 -7.48 -6.26
C ALA A 552 -49.00 -6.57 -5.19
N TRP A 553 -48.60 -7.16 -4.07
CA TRP A 553 -47.91 -6.46 -2.98
C TRP A 553 -46.53 -5.92 -3.39
N ALA A 554 -45.93 -6.43 -4.47
CA ALA A 554 -44.62 -5.92 -4.92
C ALA A 554 -44.69 -4.47 -5.40
N SER A 555 -45.88 -4.00 -5.83
CA SER A 555 -46.09 -2.61 -6.25
C SER A 555 -46.44 -1.68 -5.09
N SER A 556 -46.59 -2.20 -3.86
CA SER A 556 -46.87 -1.38 -2.68
C SER A 556 -45.56 -0.82 -2.09
N PRO A 557 -45.60 0.35 -1.44
CA PRO A 557 -44.44 0.88 -0.72
C PRO A 557 -43.92 -0.14 0.28
N ALA A 558 -42.60 -0.35 0.27
CA ALA A 558 -41.93 -1.29 1.15
C ALA A 558 -40.91 -0.53 2.01
N SER A 559 -40.81 -0.91 3.28
CA SER A 559 -39.82 -0.37 4.22
C SER A 559 -39.06 -1.49 4.89
N ILE A 560 -37.78 -1.24 5.18
CA ILE A 560 -36.95 -2.16 5.96
C ILE A 560 -37.32 -1.99 7.43
N VAL A 561 -37.49 -3.11 8.13
CA VAL A 561 -37.86 -3.13 9.56
C VAL A 561 -36.96 -4.09 10.34
N LEU A 562 -36.78 -3.78 11.61
CA LEU A 562 -35.99 -4.55 12.56
C LEU A 562 -36.93 -5.48 13.35
N PRO A 563 -36.75 -6.82 13.29
CA PRO A 563 -37.56 -7.73 14.09
C PRO A 563 -37.26 -7.63 15.59
N ASN A 564 -38.22 -7.94 16.45
CA ASN A 564 -38.02 -8.12 17.88
C ASN A 564 -38.82 -9.34 18.32
N PHE A 565 -38.25 -10.51 18.06
CA PHE A 565 -38.87 -11.79 18.38
C PHE A 565 -38.68 -12.13 19.86
N ARG A 566 -39.77 -12.03 20.63
CA ARG A 566 -39.87 -12.56 22.00
C ARG A 566 -40.59 -13.90 21.98
N THR A 567 -40.56 -14.64 23.09
CA THR A 567 -41.13 -16.00 23.22
C THR A 567 -42.55 -16.12 22.67
N ASP A 568 -43.38 -15.08 22.86
CA ASP A 568 -44.81 -15.08 22.53
C ASP A 568 -45.27 -13.89 21.65
N SER A 569 -44.37 -12.99 21.25
CA SER A 569 -44.73 -11.79 20.47
C SER A 569 -43.65 -11.43 19.46
N CYS A 570 -44.05 -11.01 18.27
CA CYS A 570 -43.17 -10.38 17.31
C CYS A 570 -43.54 -8.90 17.18
N ALA A 571 -42.60 -8.02 17.53
CA ALA A 571 -42.70 -6.60 17.23
C ALA A 571 -41.72 -6.25 16.10
N TYR A 572 -41.99 -5.13 15.43
CA TYR A 572 -41.14 -4.60 14.38
C TYR A 572 -40.96 -3.10 14.62
N SER A 573 -39.72 -2.63 14.55
CA SER A 573 -39.40 -1.21 14.63
C SER A 573 -38.73 -0.74 13.34
N PRO A 574 -38.88 0.54 12.99
CA PRO A 574 -37.98 1.13 12.00
C PRO A 574 -36.54 1.13 12.54
N PRO A 575 -35.53 1.03 11.68
CA PRO A 575 -34.13 1.24 12.05
C PRO A 575 -33.89 2.70 12.47
N GLU A 576 -33.18 2.93 13.59
CA GLU A 576 -33.14 4.25 14.27
C GLU A 576 -32.18 5.29 13.66
N ASN A 577 -31.22 4.88 12.83
CA ASN A 577 -30.46 5.68 11.85
C ASN A 577 -29.23 4.84 11.46
N ALA A 578 -29.15 4.37 10.22
CA ALA A 578 -28.19 3.33 9.82
C ALA A 578 -27.24 3.76 8.69
N TYR A 579 -26.96 5.06 8.54
CA TYR A 579 -26.15 5.54 7.40
C TYR A 579 -24.73 4.95 7.39
N HIS A 580 -24.17 4.61 8.55
CA HIS A 580 -22.77 4.18 8.63
C HIS A 580 -22.60 2.64 8.62
N LEU A 581 -23.57 1.90 9.16
CA LEU A 581 -23.48 0.43 9.34
C LEU A 581 -24.79 -0.27 8.95
N LEU A 582 -24.89 -0.74 7.70
CA LEU A 582 -26.09 -1.44 7.23
C LEU A 582 -26.10 -2.94 7.56
N VAL A 583 -24.93 -3.55 7.73
CA VAL A 583 -24.78 -5.01 7.70
C VAL A 583 -24.10 -5.52 8.96
N GLN A 584 -24.67 -6.57 9.58
CA GLN A 584 -24.04 -7.35 10.65
C GLN A 584 -23.58 -8.71 10.13
N HIS A 585 -22.46 -9.25 10.63
CA HIS A 585 -22.06 -10.65 10.41
C HIS A 585 -22.38 -11.55 11.61
N ALA A 586 -23.05 -12.67 11.37
CA ALA A 586 -23.15 -13.76 12.33
C ALA A 586 -22.17 -14.88 11.98
N LYS A 587 -21.27 -15.22 12.90
CA LYS A 587 -20.32 -16.35 12.74
C LYS A 587 -20.92 -17.70 13.15
N THR A 588 -22.05 -17.68 13.85
CA THR A 588 -22.73 -18.86 14.39
C THR A 588 -24.24 -18.73 14.27
N PRO A 589 -24.99 -19.85 14.32
CA PRO A 589 -26.45 -19.82 14.34
C PRO A 589 -27.01 -18.99 15.51
N ALA A 590 -26.34 -19.01 16.67
CA ALA A 590 -26.73 -18.18 17.81
C ALA A 590 -26.71 -16.68 17.47
N GLY A 591 -25.72 -16.22 16.70
CA GLY A 591 -25.65 -14.83 16.22
C GLY A 591 -26.82 -14.49 15.28
N VAL A 592 -27.20 -15.41 14.40
CA VAL A 592 -28.37 -15.24 13.52
C VAL A 592 -29.66 -15.10 14.34
N PHE A 593 -29.87 -15.94 15.35
CA PHE A 593 -31.05 -15.84 16.20
C PHE A 593 -31.02 -14.61 17.12
N ALA A 594 -29.84 -14.16 17.56
CA ALA A 594 -29.71 -12.92 18.31
C ALA A 594 -30.16 -11.71 17.47
N TRP A 595 -29.81 -11.68 16.19
CA TRP A 595 -30.31 -10.66 15.26
C TRP A 595 -31.84 -10.70 15.13
N PHE A 596 -32.48 -11.87 15.04
CA PHE A 596 -33.96 -11.92 15.05
C PHE A 596 -34.57 -11.38 16.36
N GLN A 597 -33.91 -11.59 17.50
CA GLN A 597 -34.44 -11.17 18.80
C GLN A 597 -34.28 -9.68 19.07
N ARG A 598 -33.10 -9.13 18.75
CA ARG A 598 -32.76 -7.73 19.02
C ARG A 598 -31.70 -7.23 18.02
N PRO A 599 -32.10 -6.98 16.77
CA PRO A 599 -31.21 -6.47 15.74
C PRO A 599 -30.97 -5.00 15.97
N ILE A 600 -29.73 -4.60 15.75
CA ILE A 600 -29.33 -3.19 15.63
C ILE A 600 -29.20 -2.82 14.15
N TRP A 601 -28.83 -3.79 13.31
CA TRP A 601 -28.53 -3.59 11.89
C TRP A 601 -29.66 -4.08 10.96
N PRO A 602 -29.95 -3.35 9.87
CA PRO A 602 -31.03 -3.69 8.95
C PRO A 602 -30.77 -4.95 8.12
N PHE A 603 -29.51 -5.29 7.86
CA PHE A 603 -29.12 -6.47 7.11
C PHE A 603 -28.25 -7.39 7.97
N LEU A 604 -28.34 -8.70 7.72
CA LEU A 604 -27.54 -9.72 8.37
C LEU A 604 -26.91 -10.63 7.32
N ILE A 605 -25.60 -10.80 7.37
CA ILE A 605 -24.89 -11.92 6.73
C ILE A 605 -24.90 -13.08 7.73
N PRO A 606 -25.67 -14.13 7.47
CA PRO A 606 -25.80 -15.23 8.42
C PRO A 606 -24.54 -16.10 8.42
N ASP A 607 -24.47 -17.05 9.34
CA ASP A 607 -23.38 -18.01 9.36
C ASP A 607 -23.41 -18.92 8.11
N PRO A 608 -22.27 -19.53 7.72
CA PRO A 608 -22.17 -20.31 6.48
C PRO A 608 -23.17 -21.48 6.36
N ASN A 609 -23.79 -21.94 7.46
CA ASN A 609 -24.74 -23.06 7.43
C ASN A 609 -26.21 -22.64 7.22
N PHE A 610 -26.52 -21.34 7.20
CA PHE A 610 -27.91 -20.87 7.07
C PHE A 610 -28.51 -21.23 5.71
N GLY A 611 -27.76 -21.00 4.62
CA GLY A 611 -28.19 -21.27 3.25
C GLY A 611 -28.67 -20.06 2.44
N ALA A 612 -28.31 -18.84 2.86
CA ALA A 612 -28.44 -17.59 2.11
C ALA A 612 -27.25 -16.69 2.45
N ASP A 613 -26.93 -15.72 1.59
CA ASP A 613 -25.72 -14.89 1.76
C ASP A 613 -25.99 -13.62 2.58
N MET A 614 -27.21 -13.10 2.52
CA MET A 614 -27.64 -11.93 3.29
C MET A 614 -29.15 -11.98 3.53
N LEU A 615 -29.60 -11.42 4.65
CA LEU A 615 -30.98 -11.37 5.11
C LEU A 615 -31.39 -9.92 5.40
N CYS A 616 -32.64 -9.58 5.11
CA CYS A 616 -33.30 -8.42 5.71
C CYS A 616 -34.80 -8.69 5.89
N LEU A 617 -35.47 -7.86 6.69
CA LEU A 617 -36.90 -7.97 6.89
C LEU A 617 -37.62 -6.73 6.36
N LEU A 618 -38.71 -6.96 5.63
CA LEU A 618 -39.52 -5.90 5.03
C LEU A 618 -40.93 -5.83 5.61
N SER A 619 -41.44 -4.61 5.66
CA SER A 619 -42.83 -4.26 5.96
C SER A 619 -43.49 -3.69 4.70
N ILE A 620 -44.59 -4.31 4.27
CA ILE A 620 -45.37 -3.91 3.09
C ILE A 620 -46.84 -3.84 3.53
N GLY A 621 -47.27 -2.68 4.02
CA GLY A 621 -48.55 -2.56 4.72
C GLY A 621 -48.60 -3.49 5.94
N SER A 622 -49.56 -4.42 5.97
CA SER A 622 -49.67 -5.43 7.02
C SER A 622 -48.78 -6.66 6.80
N LEU A 623 -48.18 -6.80 5.62
CA LEU A 623 -47.34 -7.95 5.29
C LEU A 623 -45.94 -7.79 5.88
N ARG A 624 -45.37 -8.91 6.35
CA ARG A 624 -43.99 -9.01 6.80
C ARG A 624 -43.30 -10.10 6.00
N LEU A 625 -42.12 -9.78 5.46
CA LEU A 625 -41.44 -10.60 4.48
C LEU A 625 -39.96 -10.71 4.83
N LEU A 626 -39.47 -11.93 5.06
CA LEU A 626 -38.04 -12.20 5.18
C LEU A 626 -37.44 -12.29 3.77
N VAL A 627 -36.50 -11.42 3.46
CA VAL A 627 -35.81 -11.42 2.17
C VAL A 627 -34.47 -12.13 2.33
N CYS A 628 -34.27 -13.18 1.57
CA CYS A 628 -33.02 -13.94 1.50
C CYS A 628 -32.31 -13.64 0.19
N PHE A 629 -31.14 -13.00 0.26
CA PHE A 629 -30.32 -12.67 -0.90
C PHE A 629 -29.30 -13.77 -1.17
N TYR A 630 -29.09 -14.01 -2.46
CA TYR A 630 -28.08 -14.92 -3.00
C TYR A 630 -27.20 -14.11 -3.94
N THR A 631 -26.03 -13.73 -3.44
CA THR A 631 -25.07 -12.82 -4.09
C THR A 631 -23.81 -13.50 -4.57
N ASP A 632 -23.41 -14.63 -3.98
CA ASP A 632 -22.19 -15.33 -4.36
C ASP A 632 -22.48 -16.58 -5.20
N HIS A 633 -21.92 -16.63 -6.40
CA HIS A 633 -21.98 -17.79 -7.28
C HIS A 633 -21.17 -18.98 -6.74
N GLY A 634 -20.20 -18.73 -5.85
CA GLY A 634 -19.30 -19.74 -5.29
C GLY A 634 -20.01 -20.73 -4.35
N SER A 635 -20.88 -20.25 -3.45
CA SER A 635 -21.67 -21.14 -2.58
C SER A 635 -22.62 -22.03 -3.40
N LEU A 636 -23.11 -21.49 -4.52
CA LEU A 636 -23.96 -22.18 -5.50
C LEU A 636 -23.18 -23.11 -6.44
N ALA A 637 -21.85 -23.03 -6.51
CA ALA A 637 -21.03 -23.91 -7.36
C ALA A 637 -21.16 -25.39 -6.95
N SER A 638 -21.29 -25.65 -5.64
CA SER A 638 -21.59 -26.99 -5.10
C SER A 638 -22.99 -27.52 -5.49
N LEU A 639 -23.90 -26.62 -5.89
CA LEU A 639 -25.27 -26.93 -6.31
C LEU A 639 -25.44 -26.94 -7.83
N ARG A 640 -24.35 -26.80 -8.61
CA ARG A 640 -24.37 -26.88 -10.08
C ARG A 640 -24.48 -28.32 -10.55
N PHE A 641 -25.70 -28.86 -10.58
CA PHE A 641 -26.01 -29.92 -11.53
C PHE A 641 -26.44 -29.28 -12.85
N LYS A 642 -25.51 -29.26 -13.83
CA LYS A 642 -25.76 -28.80 -15.22
C LYS A 642 -26.10 -27.30 -15.28
N SER A 643 -25.12 -26.39 -15.30
CA SER A 643 -25.26 -24.95 -15.67
C SER A 643 -26.29 -24.06 -14.94
N HIS A 644 -26.88 -24.49 -13.82
CA HIS A 644 -28.03 -23.79 -13.26
C HIS A 644 -28.05 -23.73 -11.72
N VAL A 645 -28.69 -22.69 -11.16
CA VAL A 645 -28.78 -22.42 -9.72
C VAL A 645 -30.07 -23.00 -9.13
N VAL A 646 -29.94 -23.95 -8.19
CA VAL A 646 -31.07 -24.45 -7.38
C VAL A 646 -31.04 -23.74 -6.03
N LEU A 647 -32.01 -22.87 -5.78
CA LEU A 647 -32.10 -22.18 -4.50
C LEU A 647 -32.60 -23.13 -3.40
N PRO A 648 -31.95 -23.15 -2.22
CA PRO A 648 -32.46 -23.92 -1.10
C PRO A 648 -33.88 -23.48 -0.76
N GLN A 649 -34.72 -24.45 -0.42
CA GLN A 649 -36.04 -24.16 0.13
C GLN A 649 -35.88 -23.74 1.59
N PRO A 650 -36.68 -22.79 2.11
CA PRO A 650 -36.57 -22.35 3.51
C PRO A 650 -36.67 -23.50 4.53
N GLU A 651 -37.37 -24.59 4.19
CA GLU A 651 -37.44 -25.81 5.00
C GLU A 651 -36.10 -26.49 5.24
N ARG A 652 -35.14 -26.26 4.33
CA ARG A 652 -33.79 -26.84 4.32
C ARG A 652 -32.73 -25.86 4.82
N PHE A 653 -33.11 -24.64 5.22
CA PHE A 653 -32.17 -23.80 5.96
C PHE A 653 -31.76 -24.54 7.24
N TYR A 654 -30.46 -24.53 7.55
CA TYR A 654 -29.85 -25.37 8.57
C TYR A 654 -30.17 -26.88 8.46
N GLU A 655 -30.24 -27.45 7.25
CA GLU A 655 -30.57 -28.88 7.07
C GLU A 655 -29.68 -29.85 7.90
N LYS A 656 -28.45 -29.44 8.19
CA LYS A 656 -27.49 -30.22 8.99
C LYS A 656 -27.57 -29.96 10.50
N ASP A 657 -28.36 -28.98 10.94
CA ASP A 657 -28.55 -28.60 12.34
C ASP A 657 -30.05 -28.55 12.65
N ALA A 658 -30.56 -29.67 13.16
CA ALA A 658 -31.98 -29.86 13.43
C ALA A 658 -32.53 -28.87 14.47
N GLU A 659 -31.72 -28.46 15.45
CA GLU A 659 -32.14 -27.52 16.49
C GLU A 659 -32.32 -26.11 15.88
N SER A 660 -31.30 -25.62 15.18
CA SER A 660 -31.37 -24.33 14.49
C SER A 660 -32.47 -24.31 13.44
N GLN A 661 -32.65 -25.41 12.69
CA GLN A 661 -33.74 -25.55 11.74
C GLN A 661 -35.12 -25.47 12.43
N MET A 662 -35.31 -26.14 13.57
CA MET A 662 -36.58 -26.10 14.31
C MET A 662 -36.87 -24.69 14.81
N ARG A 663 -35.86 -24.01 15.39
CA ARG A 663 -35.98 -22.62 15.85
C ARG A 663 -36.33 -21.67 14.72
N LEU A 664 -35.66 -21.81 13.57
CA LEU A 664 -35.94 -21.01 12.38
C LEU A 664 -37.35 -21.26 11.85
N ARG A 665 -37.82 -22.51 11.80
CA ARG A 665 -39.21 -22.83 11.40
C ARG A 665 -40.24 -22.17 12.31
N LYS A 666 -39.99 -22.13 13.63
CA LYS A 666 -40.86 -21.42 14.59
C LYS A 666 -40.91 -19.91 14.28
N ILE A 667 -39.79 -19.30 13.92
CA ILE A 667 -39.74 -17.89 13.49
C ILE A 667 -40.51 -17.73 12.17
N LEU A 668 -40.24 -18.57 11.17
CA LEU A 668 -40.89 -18.48 9.86
C LEU A 668 -42.41 -18.68 9.92
N SER A 669 -42.91 -19.51 10.83
CA SER A 669 -44.34 -19.74 11.03
C SER A 669 -45.07 -18.58 11.71
N SER A 670 -44.33 -17.64 12.31
CA SER A 670 -44.93 -16.45 12.95
C SER A 670 -45.30 -15.37 11.94
N PHE A 671 -44.76 -15.41 10.72
CA PHE A 671 -45.13 -14.48 9.65
C PHE A 671 -46.46 -14.87 9.01
N SER A 672 -47.28 -13.87 8.68
CA SER A 672 -48.54 -14.09 7.96
C SER A 672 -48.28 -14.61 6.55
N PRO A 673 -48.87 -15.75 6.11
CA PRO A 673 -48.59 -16.36 4.81
C PRO A 673 -48.80 -15.38 3.64
N VAL A 674 -47.82 -15.33 2.74
CA VAL A 674 -47.90 -14.50 1.53
C VAL A 674 -48.79 -15.19 0.49
N GLN A 675 -49.76 -14.46 -0.05
CA GLN A 675 -50.48 -14.90 -1.26
C GLN A 675 -49.77 -14.41 -2.51
N TYR A 676 -49.67 -15.27 -3.52
CA TYR A 676 -49.14 -14.90 -4.82
C TYR A 676 -49.91 -15.59 -5.96
N PRO A 677 -50.03 -14.93 -7.12
CA PRO A 677 -50.71 -15.49 -8.28
C PRO A 677 -49.91 -16.63 -8.90
N THR A 678 -50.58 -17.74 -9.22
CA THR A 678 -50.02 -18.78 -10.10
C THR A 678 -49.87 -18.28 -11.54
N LYS A 679 -49.07 -18.93 -12.37
CA LYS A 679 -48.93 -18.59 -13.81
C LYS A 679 -50.24 -18.49 -14.57
N SER A 680 -51.24 -19.28 -14.19
CA SER A 680 -52.57 -19.24 -14.80
C SER A 680 -53.35 -17.95 -14.50
N GLY A 681 -52.92 -17.15 -13.52
CA GLY A 681 -53.62 -15.97 -13.01
C GLY A 681 -54.97 -16.27 -12.33
N ARG A 682 -55.45 -17.52 -12.39
CA ARG A 682 -56.80 -17.93 -11.95
C ARG A 682 -56.88 -18.34 -10.48
N ARG A 683 -55.75 -18.66 -9.84
CA ARG A 683 -55.70 -19.06 -8.42
C ARG A 683 -54.53 -18.37 -7.71
N LEU A 684 -54.81 -17.86 -6.51
CA LEU A 684 -53.81 -17.42 -5.55
C LEU A 684 -53.30 -18.65 -4.78
N GLN A 685 -51.99 -18.86 -4.78
CA GLN A 685 -51.34 -19.86 -3.94
C GLN A 685 -50.84 -19.17 -2.67
N GLN A 686 -51.00 -19.83 -1.51
CA GLN A 686 -50.35 -19.40 -0.29
C GLN A 686 -48.94 -19.98 -0.23
N ALA A 687 -47.95 -19.11 -0.04
CA ALA A 687 -46.60 -19.53 0.26
C ALA A 687 -46.60 -20.20 1.64
N LYS A 688 -45.86 -21.30 1.77
CA LYS A 688 -45.76 -21.98 3.07
C LYS A 688 -45.07 -21.12 4.12
N TYR A 689 -44.13 -20.28 3.69
CA TYR A 689 -43.48 -19.27 4.52
C TYR A 689 -43.43 -17.94 3.79
N SER A 690 -43.44 -16.84 4.55
CA SER A 690 -43.34 -15.47 4.04
C SER A 690 -41.89 -15.08 3.80
N VAL A 691 -41.28 -15.79 2.86
CA VAL A 691 -39.90 -15.60 2.44
C VAL A 691 -39.88 -15.14 0.99
N LEU A 692 -39.07 -14.15 0.66
CA LEU A 692 -38.74 -13.77 -0.70
C LEU A 692 -37.28 -14.13 -0.95
N ARG A 693 -37.02 -14.91 -1.99
CA ARG A 693 -35.65 -15.25 -2.39
C ARG A 693 -35.22 -14.33 -3.52
N VAL A 694 -34.15 -13.58 -3.33
CA VAL A 694 -33.62 -12.62 -4.30
C VAL A 694 -32.29 -13.14 -4.81
N VAL A 695 -32.24 -13.44 -6.10
CA VAL A 695 -31.02 -13.82 -6.80
C VAL A 695 -30.38 -12.57 -7.37
N CYS A 696 -29.15 -12.30 -6.96
CA CYS A 696 -28.38 -11.18 -7.46
C CYS A 696 -27.43 -11.68 -8.54
N PHE A 697 -27.43 -11.00 -9.69
CA PHE A 697 -26.48 -11.26 -10.76
C PHE A 697 -26.42 -12.74 -11.20
N ALA A 698 -27.54 -13.47 -11.22
CA ALA A 698 -27.57 -14.85 -11.75
C ALA A 698 -28.89 -15.18 -12.42
N ASP A 699 -28.82 -16.04 -13.45
CA ASP A 699 -29.99 -16.59 -14.14
C ASP A 699 -30.48 -17.90 -13.49
N LEU A 700 -31.81 -18.07 -13.45
CA LEU A 700 -32.45 -19.31 -12.97
C LEU A 700 -32.82 -20.23 -14.13
N GLN A 701 -32.81 -21.53 -13.85
CA GLN A 701 -32.91 -22.63 -14.83
C GLN A 701 -34.19 -22.67 -15.67
N ASP A 702 -35.29 -22.09 -15.18
CA ASP A 702 -36.59 -22.48 -15.69
C ASP A 702 -37.64 -21.38 -15.48
N SER A 703 -37.86 -20.57 -16.53
CA SER A 703 -38.97 -19.60 -16.59
C SER A 703 -40.35 -20.26 -16.56
N SER A 704 -40.44 -21.59 -16.67
CA SER A 704 -41.68 -22.35 -16.71
C SER A 704 -42.14 -22.89 -15.35
N ARG A 705 -41.29 -22.91 -14.31
CA ARG A 705 -41.71 -23.28 -12.93
C ARG A 705 -42.22 -22.12 -12.10
N ASP A 706 -43.29 -22.35 -11.35
CA ASP A 706 -43.71 -21.46 -10.26
C ASP A 706 -42.91 -21.83 -9.01
N TYR A 707 -42.23 -20.85 -8.42
CA TYR A 707 -41.47 -21.05 -7.19
C TYR A 707 -42.37 -20.78 -5.97
N ASN A 708 -42.40 -21.74 -5.05
CA ASN A 708 -42.99 -21.58 -3.72
C ASN A 708 -41.87 -21.76 -2.67
N PRO A 709 -41.46 -20.72 -1.94
CA PRO A 709 -41.96 -19.34 -1.97
C PRO A 709 -41.46 -18.52 -3.19
N PRO A 710 -41.98 -17.29 -3.43
CA PRO A 710 -41.61 -16.44 -4.57
C PRO A 710 -40.10 -16.21 -4.70
N VAL A 711 -39.67 -16.06 -5.96
CA VAL A 711 -38.28 -15.77 -6.32
C VAL A 711 -38.25 -14.53 -7.22
N ALA A 712 -37.26 -13.67 -7.01
CA ALA A 712 -37.04 -12.49 -7.81
C ALA A 712 -35.56 -12.32 -8.15
N TYR A 713 -35.29 -11.54 -9.19
CA TYR A 713 -33.97 -11.11 -9.61
C TYR A 713 -33.74 -9.68 -9.16
N PHE A 714 -32.57 -9.40 -8.63
CA PHE A 714 -32.13 -8.03 -8.42
C PHE A 714 -31.89 -7.36 -9.78
N ARG A 715 -32.46 -6.16 -9.99
CA ARG A 715 -32.31 -5.42 -11.25
C ARG A 715 -30.93 -4.76 -11.35
N SER A 716 -30.00 -5.43 -12.02
CA SER A 716 -28.66 -4.90 -12.27
C SER A 716 -28.66 -3.60 -13.07
N ASP A 717 -29.66 -3.39 -13.96
CA ASP A 717 -29.85 -2.13 -14.69
C ASP A 717 -30.18 -0.97 -13.76
N LEU A 718 -30.92 -1.23 -12.67
CA LEU A 718 -31.22 -0.23 -11.66
C LEU A 718 -30.01 0.04 -10.77
N ALA A 719 -29.22 -0.99 -10.43
CA ALA A 719 -27.94 -0.80 -9.72
C ALA A 719 -26.96 0.10 -10.49
N CYS A 720 -27.11 0.22 -11.82
CA CYS A 720 -26.36 1.18 -12.63
C CYS A 720 -26.84 2.63 -12.51
N GLN A 721 -28.07 2.84 -12.02
CA GLN A 721 -28.72 4.14 -11.86
C GLN A 721 -28.58 4.71 -10.44
N PHE A 722 -28.22 3.89 -9.46
CA PHE A 722 -27.85 4.36 -8.13
C PHE A 722 -26.47 5.01 -8.22
N SER A 723 -26.43 6.31 -7.94
CA SER A 723 -25.21 7.12 -7.96
C SER A 723 -24.61 7.35 -6.59
N GLU A 724 -25.16 6.75 -5.54
CA GLU A 724 -24.69 6.98 -4.18
C GLU A 724 -23.48 6.11 -3.86
N ASP A 725 -22.57 6.70 -3.10
CA ASP A 725 -21.36 6.07 -2.65
C ASP A 725 -21.72 4.92 -1.71
N GLU A 726 -21.32 3.70 -2.07
CA GLU A 726 -21.58 2.49 -1.26
C GLU A 726 -20.98 2.58 0.15
N ILE A 727 -20.02 3.48 0.32
CA ILE A 727 -19.35 3.79 1.55
C ILE A 727 -18.92 5.27 1.53
N ASP A 728 -19.24 5.99 2.59
CA ASP A 728 -18.78 7.36 2.78
C ASP A 728 -17.44 7.39 3.54
N PHE A 729 -16.70 8.48 3.38
CA PHE A 729 -15.50 8.75 4.17
C PHE A 729 -15.81 8.87 5.66
N ASP A 730 -17.01 9.34 6.03
CA ASP A 730 -17.41 9.49 7.44
C ASP A 730 -17.37 8.15 8.17
N VAL A 731 -17.64 7.02 7.49
CA VAL A 731 -17.48 5.67 8.07
C VAL A 731 -16.03 5.39 8.49
N VAL A 732 -15.05 5.91 7.73
CA VAL A 732 -13.65 5.79 8.11
C VAL A 732 -13.34 6.70 9.29
N VAL A 733 -13.91 7.91 9.34
CA VAL A 733 -13.72 8.85 10.45
C VAL A 733 -14.27 8.26 11.74
N ASP A 734 -15.50 7.73 11.73
CA ASP A 734 -16.10 7.05 12.88
C ASP A 734 -15.24 5.87 13.33
N TYR A 735 -14.75 5.06 12.37
CA TYR A 735 -13.83 3.96 12.66
C TYR A 735 -12.53 4.44 13.34
N VAL A 736 -11.95 5.55 12.88
CA VAL A 736 -10.76 6.16 13.50
C VAL A 736 -11.07 6.57 14.94
N GLU A 737 -12.20 7.21 15.18
CA GLU A 737 -12.59 7.72 16.50
C GLU A 737 -12.86 6.59 17.50
N GLU A 738 -13.53 5.51 17.07
CA GLU A 738 -13.89 4.38 17.93
C GLU A 738 -12.70 3.48 18.31
N HIS A 739 -11.68 3.37 17.44
CA HIS A 739 -10.58 2.41 17.62
C HIS A 739 -9.27 3.05 18.15
N GLU A 740 -9.28 4.36 18.42
CA GLU A 740 -8.19 5.08 19.09
C GLU A 740 -8.46 5.38 20.58
N GLU A 741 -9.51 4.79 21.16
CA GLU A 741 -9.69 4.65 22.61
C GLU A 741 -9.23 3.27 23.08
#